data_AF-A0A9X0UXZ0-F1
#
_entry.id   AF-A0A9X0UXZ0-F1
#
_cell.length_a   1.000
_cell.length_b   1.000
_cell.length_c   1.000
_cell.angle_alpha   90.00
_cell.angle_beta   90.00
_cell.angle_gamma   90.00
#
_symmetry.space_group_name_H-M   'P 1'
#
loop_
_entity.id
_entity.type
_entity.pdbx_description
1 polymer ?
#
loop_
_entity_poly.entity_id
_entity_poly.type
_entity_poly.pdbx_seq_one_letter_code
_entity_poly.pdbx_strand_id
1 'polypeptide(L)'
;MKTVVFAYAEMGCAGISALLNAGYEISAIFTHSDTGTESHFFDSVARLAAEQGIPVYAPEDVNHPLWVDRIKTMAPDYIFSFYYRALLNDCILSCARLGAFNLHGSLLPKYRGRAPLNWVLVNGETETGVTLHRMVKRADAGDIVAQQRVAIDEQDNALTLHRKLVACATQVLEGALPAVKRGDIVTTPQNEREATVVGRRTPEDGRIKWEQPAQTVNNLVRAVTYPWPGAFAYAGTVKFVVWKSRVHSTEHQAKPGTVLSVEPFLIACAEGALEVVTGQSDNGVFMNGSQLAQNLGMVKGALLYSQPVAAVKRRTRVLILGVNGFIGNHLTERLLQDDNFEVYGLDIGSDAISRFLDQPRFQFVEGDISIHSEWIEYHIKKCDVVLPLVAIATPIEYTRNPLRVFELDFEENLKIIRDCVKYKKRIIFPSTSEVYGMCTDQHFDEDHSNLVVGPINKQRWIYSVSKQLLDRVIWAYGEKEGLRFTLFRPFNWMGPRLDNLNAARIGSSRAITQLILNLVEGSPIKLIDGGAQKRCFTDIRDGIEALFRIIENKQNNCDGQIVNIGNPDNEASIKELAERLLASFERHPLRSNFPPFAGFREVESSSYYGKGYQDVEHRKPSIKNARRLLDWTPTVEMDTTIDNTLDFFLRTVELQDKP
;
A
#
# COMPACT_ATOMS: atom_id res chain seq x y z
N MET A 1 -44.24 2.63 7.74
CA MET A 1 -42.99 3.39 7.53
C MET A 1 -42.15 2.59 6.57
N LYS A 2 -41.71 3.24 5.49
CA LYS A 2 -40.90 2.64 4.44
C LYS A 2 -39.44 2.64 4.84
N THR A 3 -38.72 1.57 4.50
CA THR A 3 -37.31 1.46 4.82
C THR A 3 -36.51 0.83 3.69
N VAL A 4 -35.26 1.27 3.56
CA VAL A 4 -34.22 0.58 2.80
C VAL A 4 -33.25 -0.05 3.81
N VAL A 5 -32.88 -1.31 3.57
CA VAL A 5 -32.07 -2.09 4.52
C VAL A 5 -30.76 -2.48 3.87
N PHE A 6 -29.67 -2.32 4.60
CA PHE A 6 -28.33 -2.78 4.26
C PHE A 6 -27.98 -3.90 5.22
N ALA A 7 -27.90 -5.13 4.76
CA ALA A 7 -27.83 -6.29 5.64
C ALA A 7 -26.88 -7.37 5.12
N TYR A 8 -26.24 -8.10 6.03
CA TYR A 8 -25.45 -9.29 5.69
C TYR A 8 -25.39 -10.29 6.86
N ALA A 9 -25.20 -11.57 6.53
CA ALA A 9 -25.11 -12.71 7.46
C ALA A 9 -26.33 -12.86 8.41
N GLU A 10 -26.20 -13.71 9.45
CA GLU A 10 -27.28 -14.01 10.41
C GLU A 10 -27.84 -12.76 11.11
N MET A 11 -26.97 -11.79 11.43
CA MET A 11 -27.39 -10.50 11.99
C MET A 11 -28.29 -9.72 11.04
N GLY A 12 -27.98 -9.74 9.75
CA GLY A 12 -28.82 -9.17 8.71
C GLY A 12 -30.19 -9.85 8.64
N CYS A 13 -30.23 -11.18 8.68
CA CYS A 13 -31.46 -11.96 8.68
C CYS A 13 -32.33 -11.67 9.92
N ALA A 14 -31.73 -11.66 11.12
CA ALA A 14 -32.42 -11.32 12.35
C ALA A 14 -32.98 -9.88 12.30
N GLY A 15 -32.20 -8.94 11.77
CA GLY A 15 -32.62 -7.55 11.60
C GLY A 15 -33.81 -7.38 10.64
N ILE A 16 -33.77 -8.05 9.49
CA ILE A 16 -34.86 -8.03 8.50
C ILE A 16 -36.14 -8.62 9.10
N SER A 17 -36.05 -9.80 9.74
CA SER A 17 -37.20 -10.43 10.39
C SER A 17 -37.81 -9.55 11.49
N ALA A 18 -36.98 -8.90 12.31
CA ALA A 18 -37.45 -7.97 13.33
C ALA A 18 -38.17 -6.74 12.75
N LEU A 19 -37.67 -6.19 11.64
CA LEU A 19 -38.33 -5.09 10.92
C LEU A 19 -39.70 -5.50 10.37
N LEU A 20 -39.79 -6.68 9.74
CA LEU A 20 -41.05 -7.21 9.22
C LEU A 20 -42.06 -7.43 10.35
N ASN A 21 -41.65 -8.03 11.47
CA ASN A 21 -42.49 -8.26 12.64
C ASN A 21 -42.97 -6.94 13.29
N ALA A 22 -42.15 -5.90 13.27
CA ALA A 22 -42.54 -4.55 13.71
C ALA A 22 -43.44 -3.80 12.69
N GLY A 23 -43.73 -4.42 11.54
CA GLY A 23 -44.60 -3.91 10.49
C GLY A 23 -43.98 -2.77 9.68
N TYR A 24 -42.66 -2.79 9.46
CA TYR A 24 -42.02 -1.91 8.49
C TYR A 24 -42.25 -2.42 7.06
N GLU A 25 -42.35 -1.51 6.12
CA GLU A 25 -42.41 -1.84 4.69
C GLU A 25 -40.98 -1.75 4.13
N ILE A 26 -40.37 -2.89 3.85
CA ILE A 26 -39.01 -2.94 3.31
C ILE A 26 -39.07 -2.78 1.79
N SER A 27 -38.63 -1.63 1.27
CA SER A 27 -38.69 -1.33 -0.18
C SER A 27 -37.58 -2.02 -0.97
N ALA A 28 -36.39 -2.17 -0.37
CA ALA A 28 -35.27 -2.86 -0.96
C ALA A 28 -34.26 -3.29 0.10
N ILE A 29 -33.55 -4.39 -0.17
CA ILE A 29 -32.43 -4.89 0.61
C ILE A 29 -31.14 -4.81 -0.22
N PHE A 30 -30.09 -4.25 0.36
CA PHE A 30 -28.73 -4.26 -0.19
C PHE A 30 -27.86 -5.22 0.62
N THR A 31 -27.19 -6.15 -0.07
CA THR A 31 -26.37 -7.21 0.50
C THR A 31 -25.04 -7.34 -0.26
N HIS A 32 -24.25 -8.36 0.03
CA HIS A 32 -23.01 -8.71 -0.67
C HIS A 32 -23.15 -10.08 -1.34
N SER A 33 -22.39 -10.31 -2.41
CA SER A 33 -22.20 -11.65 -2.96
C SER A 33 -21.30 -12.46 -2.04
N ASP A 34 -21.62 -13.75 -1.86
CA ASP A 34 -20.81 -14.64 -1.03
C ASP A 34 -19.46 -14.93 -1.72
N THR A 35 -18.36 -14.71 -1.02
CA THR A 35 -17.01 -15.03 -1.52
C THR A 35 -16.68 -16.49 -1.24
N GLY A 36 -16.08 -17.21 -2.19
CA GLY A 36 -15.76 -18.65 -2.07
C GLY A 36 -14.81 -19.06 -0.93
N THR A 37 -14.22 -18.09 -0.21
CA THR A 37 -13.38 -18.30 0.98
C THR A 37 -14.14 -18.26 2.31
N GLU A 38 -15.38 -17.78 2.31
CA GLU A 38 -16.20 -17.76 3.52
C GLU A 38 -16.97 -19.08 3.60
N SER A 39 -16.78 -19.80 4.70
CA SER A 39 -17.55 -20.99 5.02
C SER A 39 -19.04 -20.63 5.02
N HIS A 40 -19.84 -21.36 4.23
CA HIS A 40 -21.30 -21.16 4.04
C HIS A 40 -22.12 -21.50 5.30
N PHE A 41 -21.68 -21.03 6.47
CA PHE A 41 -22.32 -21.32 7.74
C PHE A 41 -23.50 -20.37 8.01
N PHE A 42 -23.49 -19.15 7.47
CA PHE A 42 -24.49 -18.13 7.79
C PHE A 42 -25.75 -18.23 6.92
N ASP A 43 -26.88 -17.81 7.49
CA ASP A 43 -28.10 -17.59 6.72
C ASP A 43 -27.92 -16.49 5.68
N SER A 44 -28.45 -16.74 4.49
CA SER A 44 -28.36 -15.80 3.36
C SER A 44 -29.47 -14.76 3.43
N VAL A 45 -29.07 -13.50 3.58
CA VAL A 45 -29.96 -12.33 3.46
C VAL A 45 -30.66 -12.30 2.10
N ALA A 46 -29.97 -12.68 1.02
CA ALA A 46 -30.55 -12.72 -0.31
C ALA A 46 -31.66 -13.78 -0.43
N ARG A 47 -31.45 -14.96 0.16
CA ARG A 47 -32.47 -16.02 0.23
C ARG A 47 -33.70 -15.54 1.01
N LEU A 48 -33.50 -14.97 2.20
CA LEU A 48 -34.60 -14.43 3.02
C LEU A 48 -35.38 -13.34 2.26
N ALA A 49 -34.67 -12.41 1.61
CA ALA A 49 -35.31 -11.36 0.81
C ALA A 49 -36.17 -11.94 -0.32
N ALA A 50 -35.65 -12.95 -1.04
CA ALA A 50 -36.37 -13.61 -2.12
C ALA A 50 -37.62 -14.36 -1.62
N GLU A 51 -37.51 -15.08 -0.51
CA GLU A 51 -38.65 -15.80 0.11
C GLU A 51 -39.76 -14.85 0.58
N GLN A 52 -39.39 -13.65 1.03
CA GLN A 52 -40.32 -12.60 1.45
C GLN A 52 -40.80 -11.71 0.29
N GLY A 53 -40.35 -11.96 -0.95
CA GLY A 53 -40.70 -11.16 -2.14
C GLY A 53 -40.15 -9.73 -2.14
N ILE A 54 -39.07 -9.48 -1.42
CA ILE A 54 -38.45 -8.15 -1.28
C ILE A 54 -37.34 -7.99 -2.34
N PRO A 55 -37.30 -6.87 -3.10
CA PRO A 55 -36.20 -6.61 -4.03
C PRO A 55 -34.84 -6.60 -3.32
N VAL A 56 -33.89 -7.38 -3.84
CA VAL A 56 -32.54 -7.50 -3.29
C VAL A 56 -31.46 -7.18 -4.32
N TYR A 57 -30.45 -6.43 -3.91
CA TYR A 57 -29.34 -5.99 -4.75
C TYR A 57 -27.99 -6.23 -4.05
N ALA A 58 -26.96 -6.55 -4.83
CA ALA A 58 -25.58 -6.71 -4.33
C ALA A 58 -24.57 -5.99 -5.23
N PRO A 59 -24.60 -4.64 -5.29
CA PRO A 59 -23.62 -3.89 -6.08
C PRO A 59 -22.24 -3.93 -5.42
N GLU A 60 -21.18 -3.88 -6.22
CA GLU A 60 -19.80 -3.74 -5.70
C GLU A 60 -19.62 -2.40 -4.95
N ASP A 61 -20.20 -1.32 -5.48
CA ASP A 61 -20.28 -0.03 -4.80
C ASP A 61 -21.71 0.52 -4.80
N VAL A 62 -22.34 0.52 -3.63
CA VAL A 62 -23.68 1.09 -3.43
C VAL A 62 -23.67 2.62 -3.41
N ASN A 63 -22.51 3.25 -3.22
CA ASN A 63 -22.34 4.70 -3.23
C ASN A 63 -22.30 5.29 -4.64
N HIS A 64 -22.29 4.45 -5.68
CA HIS A 64 -22.34 4.88 -7.08
C HIS A 64 -23.61 5.74 -7.33
N PRO A 65 -23.52 6.86 -8.09
CA PRO A 65 -24.63 7.80 -8.28
C PRO A 65 -25.96 7.16 -8.69
N LEU A 66 -25.93 6.16 -9.57
CA LEU A 66 -27.13 5.41 -9.98
C LEU A 66 -27.87 4.74 -8.81
N TRP A 67 -27.15 4.21 -7.82
CA TRP A 67 -27.77 3.58 -6.65
C TRP A 67 -28.29 4.61 -5.67
N VAL A 68 -27.56 5.72 -5.49
CA VAL A 68 -28.03 6.87 -4.71
C VAL A 68 -29.36 7.38 -5.26
N ASP A 69 -29.47 7.59 -6.58
CA ASP A 69 -30.71 8.06 -7.22
C ASP A 69 -31.87 7.05 -7.09
N ARG A 70 -31.58 5.75 -7.21
CA ARG A 70 -32.58 4.69 -7.00
C ARG A 70 -33.10 4.69 -5.56
N ILE A 71 -32.20 4.74 -4.57
CA ILE A 71 -32.57 4.77 -3.15
C ILE A 71 -33.37 6.04 -2.84
N LYS A 72 -32.96 7.18 -3.39
CA LYS A 72 -33.69 8.44 -3.25
C LYS A 72 -35.11 8.35 -3.81
N THR A 73 -35.29 7.68 -4.94
CA THR A 73 -36.61 7.44 -5.56
C THR A 73 -37.50 6.52 -4.72
N MET A 74 -36.91 5.57 -3.97
CA MET A 74 -37.65 4.72 -3.03
C MET A 74 -38.24 5.51 -1.85
N ALA A 75 -37.75 6.73 -1.59
CA ALA A 75 -38.20 7.63 -0.53
C ALA A 75 -38.32 6.96 0.85
N PRO A 76 -37.24 6.36 1.39
CA PRO A 76 -37.29 5.70 2.69
C PRO A 76 -37.54 6.69 3.83
N ASP A 77 -38.41 6.32 4.77
CA ASP A 77 -38.53 7.02 6.04
C ASP A 77 -37.28 6.77 6.89
N TYR A 78 -36.82 5.52 6.94
CA TYR A 78 -35.64 5.10 7.68
C TYR A 78 -34.68 4.29 6.80
N ILE A 79 -33.39 4.32 7.18
CA ILE A 79 -32.39 3.37 6.70
C ILE A 79 -31.90 2.55 7.89
N PHE A 80 -31.79 1.23 7.70
CA PHE A 80 -31.18 0.34 8.68
C PHE A 80 -29.95 -0.36 8.11
N SER A 81 -28.87 -0.39 8.89
CA SER A 81 -27.66 -1.15 8.62
C SER A 81 -27.51 -2.27 9.66
N PHE A 82 -27.48 -3.51 9.19
CA PHE A 82 -27.31 -4.72 9.98
C PHE A 82 -26.11 -5.49 9.45
N TYR A 83 -24.93 -5.22 9.99
CA TYR A 83 -23.68 -5.92 9.62
C TYR A 83 -23.27 -5.73 8.14
N TYR A 84 -23.73 -4.66 7.49
CA TYR A 84 -23.30 -4.35 6.14
C TYR A 84 -21.82 -3.97 6.11
N ARG A 85 -21.07 -4.52 5.14
CA ARG A 85 -19.60 -4.45 5.13
C ARG A 85 -19.02 -3.19 4.49
N ALA A 86 -19.73 -2.60 3.54
CA ALA A 86 -19.29 -1.40 2.84
C ALA A 86 -19.78 -0.14 3.56
N LEU A 87 -18.96 0.92 3.54
CA LEU A 87 -19.31 2.19 4.17
C LEU A 87 -20.38 2.90 3.33
N LEU A 88 -21.42 3.42 3.98
CA LEU A 88 -22.45 4.24 3.34
C LEU A 88 -22.07 5.71 3.43
N ASN A 89 -22.08 6.41 2.30
CA ASN A 89 -21.77 7.83 2.25
C ASN A 89 -22.94 8.71 2.72
N ASP A 90 -22.66 9.99 2.95
CA ASP A 90 -23.65 10.97 3.40
C ASP A 90 -24.83 11.13 2.41
N CYS A 91 -24.60 10.91 1.10
CA CYS A 91 -25.66 10.97 0.10
C CYS A 91 -26.74 9.90 0.30
N ILE A 92 -26.33 8.66 0.61
CA ILE A 92 -27.26 7.58 0.95
C ILE A 92 -27.93 7.86 2.29
N LEU A 93 -27.16 8.21 3.33
CA LEU A 93 -27.71 8.44 4.67
C LEU A 93 -28.75 9.56 4.69
N SER A 94 -28.55 10.60 3.87
CA SER A 94 -29.47 11.72 3.71
C SER A 94 -30.76 11.37 2.95
N CYS A 95 -30.85 10.19 2.32
CA CYS A 95 -32.09 9.74 1.68
C CYS A 95 -33.16 9.34 2.70
N ALA A 96 -32.77 9.00 3.93
CA ALA A 96 -33.70 8.65 4.99
C ALA A 96 -34.30 9.89 5.66
N ARG A 97 -35.62 10.10 5.52
CA ARG A 97 -36.30 11.29 6.04
C ARG A 97 -36.23 11.45 7.57
N LEU A 98 -36.29 10.34 8.30
CA LEU A 98 -36.33 10.30 9.77
C LEU A 98 -35.00 9.84 10.39
N GLY A 99 -34.06 9.37 9.57
CA GLY A 99 -32.69 9.04 9.96
C GLY A 99 -32.26 7.61 9.61
N ALA A 100 -30.99 7.32 9.88
CA ALA A 100 -30.38 6.02 9.64
C ALA A 100 -29.85 5.42 10.95
N PHE A 101 -30.02 4.11 11.13
CA PHE A 101 -29.57 3.38 12.31
C PHE A 101 -28.70 2.20 11.94
N ASN A 102 -27.71 1.90 12.77
CA ASN A 102 -26.83 0.76 12.62
C ASN A 102 -26.87 -0.12 13.88
N LEU A 103 -26.90 -1.44 13.66
CA LEU A 103 -26.78 -2.44 14.70
C LEU A 103 -25.33 -2.92 14.76
N HIS A 104 -24.68 -2.66 15.89
CA HIS A 104 -23.28 -2.99 16.12
C HIS A 104 -23.12 -4.03 17.23
N GLY A 105 -22.24 -5.01 17.02
CA GLY A 105 -22.02 -6.14 17.92
C GLY A 105 -21.05 -5.89 19.06
N SER A 106 -21.12 -4.73 19.70
CA SER A 106 -20.38 -4.43 20.94
C SER A 106 -21.15 -3.49 21.87
N LEU A 107 -20.62 -3.30 23.07
CA LEU A 107 -21.05 -2.27 24.02
C LEU A 107 -20.39 -0.92 23.67
N LEU A 108 -20.98 -0.20 22.71
CA LEU A 108 -20.51 1.14 22.36
C LEU A 108 -20.52 2.07 23.60
N PRO A 109 -19.48 2.91 23.77
CA PRO A 109 -18.46 3.29 22.77
C PRO A 109 -17.25 2.35 22.66
N LYS A 110 -17.17 1.24 23.41
CA LYS A 110 -16.08 0.27 23.30
C LYS A 110 -16.22 -0.61 22.07
N TYR A 111 -15.08 -0.97 21.46
CA TYR A 111 -14.99 -1.84 20.29
C TYR A 111 -15.77 -1.33 19.07
N ARG A 112 -15.70 -0.03 18.78
CA ARG A 112 -16.08 0.53 17.47
C ARG A 112 -15.22 -0.10 16.36
N GLY A 113 -15.67 -0.05 15.11
CA GLY A 113 -14.92 -0.56 13.96
C GLY A 113 -15.28 -1.99 13.59
N ARG A 114 -14.28 -2.81 13.23
CA ARG A 114 -14.54 -4.08 12.52
C ARG A 114 -14.17 -5.30 13.36
N ALA A 115 -14.92 -6.39 13.14
CA ALA A 115 -14.76 -7.68 13.81
C ALA A 115 -14.83 -7.64 15.37
N PRO A 116 -15.77 -6.89 15.99
CA PRO A 116 -15.82 -6.75 17.46
C PRO A 116 -15.99 -8.10 18.18
N LEU A 117 -16.78 -9.03 17.61
CA LEU A 117 -16.97 -10.39 18.12
C LEU A 117 -15.63 -11.11 18.38
N ASN A 118 -14.70 -11.04 17.43
CA ASN A 118 -13.42 -11.72 17.55
C ASN A 118 -12.52 -10.97 18.54
N TRP A 119 -12.54 -9.64 18.51
CA TRP A 119 -11.69 -8.81 19.38
C TRP A 119 -12.01 -8.96 20.86
N VAL A 120 -13.29 -9.02 21.25
CA VAL A 120 -13.65 -9.22 22.67
C VAL A 120 -13.16 -10.57 23.19
N LEU A 121 -13.17 -11.62 22.35
CA LEU A 121 -12.62 -12.93 22.70
C LEU A 121 -11.09 -12.89 22.77
N VAL A 122 -10.41 -12.27 21.79
CA VAL A 122 -8.94 -12.13 21.79
C VAL A 122 -8.46 -11.41 23.05
N ASN A 123 -9.15 -10.34 23.43
CA ASN A 123 -8.78 -9.53 24.60
C ASN A 123 -9.21 -10.17 25.94
N GLY A 124 -9.95 -11.28 25.91
CA GLY A 124 -10.39 -11.97 27.11
C GLY A 124 -11.45 -11.23 27.92
N GLU A 125 -12.30 -10.46 27.24
CA GLU A 125 -13.41 -9.76 27.89
C GLU A 125 -14.40 -10.76 28.51
N THR A 126 -15.00 -10.37 29.62
CA THR A 126 -16.04 -11.15 30.33
C THR A 126 -17.45 -10.75 29.92
N GLU A 127 -17.60 -9.62 29.24
CA GLU A 127 -18.87 -9.13 28.73
C GLU A 127 -18.70 -8.43 27.37
N THR A 128 -19.76 -8.48 26.58
CA THR A 128 -19.94 -7.71 25.35
C THR A 128 -21.42 -7.36 25.22
N GLY A 129 -21.89 -7.01 24.03
CA GLY A 129 -23.29 -6.69 23.83
C GLY A 129 -23.63 -6.32 22.41
N VAL A 130 -24.86 -5.87 22.24
CA VAL A 130 -25.37 -5.34 20.98
C VAL A 130 -25.87 -3.92 21.22
N THR A 131 -25.55 -3.02 20.29
CA THR A 131 -25.97 -1.62 20.34
C THR A 131 -26.66 -1.23 19.05
N LEU A 132 -27.88 -0.68 19.14
CA LEU A 132 -28.53 0.06 18.07
C LEU A 132 -28.22 1.54 18.24
N HIS A 133 -27.63 2.19 17.24
CA HIS A 133 -27.25 3.60 17.31
C HIS A 133 -27.55 4.35 16.00
N ARG A 134 -27.63 5.69 16.07
CA ARG A 134 -27.76 6.53 14.87
C ARG A 134 -26.49 6.51 14.03
N MET A 135 -26.63 6.51 12.71
CA MET A 135 -25.50 6.63 11.79
C MET A 135 -25.14 8.10 11.59
N VAL A 136 -23.86 8.41 11.67
CA VAL A 136 -23.26 9.73 11.41
C VAL A 136 -22.01 9.53 10.55
N LYS A 137 -21.43 10.62 10.03
CA LYS A 137 -20.24 10.59 9.17
C LYS A 137 -19.07 9.77 9.74
N ARG A 138 -18.92 9.76 11.07
CA ARG A 138 -17.90 8.94 11.76
C ARG A 138 -18.49 7.58 12.13
N ALA A 139 -17.83 6.51 11.68
CA ALA A 139 -18.26 5.14 11.90
C ALA A 139 -18.50 4.83 13.40
N ASP A 140 -19.61 4.16 13.68
CA ASP A 140 -20.03 3.66 15.00
C ASP A 140 -20.07 4.70 16.14
N ALA A 141 -20.20 5.98 15.80
CA ALA A 141 -20.04 7.09 16.75
C ALA A 141 -21.30 7.90 17.04
N GLY A 142 -22.43 7.58 16.41
CA GLY A 142 -23.68 8.30 16.66
C GLY A 142 -24.37 7.85 17.94
N ASP A 143 -25.37 8.62 18.37
CA ASP A 143 -26.05 8.38 19.66
C ASP A 143 -26.69 6.99 19.75
N ILE A 144 -26.60 6.40 20.94
CA ILE A 144 -27.14 5.09 21.26
C ILE A 144 -28.65 5.20 21.45
N VAL A 145 -29.40 4.32 20.78
CA VAL A 145 -30.85 4.17 20.90
C VAL A 145 -31.20 3.08 21.90
N ALA A 146 -30.53 1.93 21.78
CA ALA A 146 -30.72 0.79 22.66
C ALA A 146 -29.43 -0.01 22.76
N GLN A 147 -29.16 -0.58 23.93
CA GLN A 147 -27.98 -1.39 24.19
C GLN A 147 -28.31 -2.48 25.20
N GLN A 148 -27.79 -3.69 24.96
CA GLN A 148 -27.97 -4.83 25.86
C GLN A 148 -26.67 -5.61 26.02
N ARG A 149 -26.38 -5.98 27.28
CA ARG A 149 -25.17 -6.72 27.68
C ARG A 149 -25.35 -8.23 27.49
N VAL A 150 -24.25 -8.90 27.17
CA VAL A 150 -24.13 -10.34 26.99
C VAL A 150 -22.87 -10.80 27.73
N ALA A 151 -23.03 -11.74 28.66
CA ALA A 151 -21.90 -12.36 29.34
C ALA A 151 -21.14 -13.31 28.40
N ILE A 152 -19.81 -13.27 28.49
CA ILE A 152 -18.90 -14.16 27.77
C ILE A 152 -18.40 -15.20 28.77
N ASP A 153 -18.82 -16.45 28.59
CA ASP A 153 -18.40 -17.55 29.44
C ASP A 153 -17.00 -18.04 29.05
N GLU A 154 -16.28 -18.68 29.97
CA GLU A 154 -14.93 -19.23 29.69
C GLU A 154 -14.91 -20.25 28.54
N GLN A 155 -16.03 -20.93 28.32
CA GLN A 155 -16.19 -21.92 27.25
C GLN A 155 -16.69 -21.32 25.94
N ASP A 156 -17.07 -20.04 25.92
CA ASP A 156 -17.53 -19.41 24.69
C ASP A 156 -16.41 -19.34 23.65
N ASN A 157 -16.77 -19.62 22.41
CA ASN A 157 -15.94 -19.37 21.24
C ASN A 157 -16.66 -18.42 20.28
N ALA A 158 -16.03 -18.10 19.16
CA ALA A 158 -16.59 -17.16 18.20
C ALA A 158 -18.01 -17.55 17.73
N LEU A 159 -18.28 -18.85 17.54
CA LEU A 159 -19.58 -19.33 17.08
C LEU A 159 -20.66 -19.26 18.18
N THR A 160 -20.34 -19.69 19.40
CA THR A 160 -21.32 -19.65 20.50
C THR A 160 -21.63 -18.20 20.90
N LEU A 161 -20.61 -17.34 20.94
CA LEU A 161 -20.79 -15.92 21.22
C LEU A 161 -21.54 -15.22 20.08
N HIS A 162 -21.29 -15.59 18.82
CA HIS A 162 -22.09 -15.09 17.69
C HIS A 162 -23.59 -15.37 17.88
N ARG A 163 -23.95 -16.62 18.22
CA ARG A 163 -25.35 -16.99 18.49
C ARG A 163 -25.96 -16.21 19.66
N LYS A 164 -25.20 -16.02 20.74
CA LYS A 164 -25.64 -15.18 21.88
C LYS A 164 -25.90 -13.73 21.43
N LEU A 165 -25.01 -13.17 20.62
CA LEU A 165 -25.17 -11.82 20.08
C LEU A 165 -26.36 -11.72 19.13
N VAL A 166 -26.59 -12.71 18.26
CA VAL A 166 -27.77 -12.73 17.35
C VAL A 166 -29.06 -12.78 18.16
N ALA A 167 -29.15 -13.63 19.18
CA ALA A 167 -30.32 -13.69 20.06
C ALA A 167 -30.55 -12.36 20.81
N CYS A 168 -29.47 -11.75 21.32
CA CYS A 168 -29.52 -10.44 21.97
C CYS A 168 -29.94 -9.33 20.99
N ALA A 169 -29.44 -9.35 19.75
CA ALA A 169 -29.82 -8.41 18.71
C ALA A 169 -31.32 -8.45 18.42
N THR A 170 -31.90 -9.64 18.31
CA THR A 170 -33.35 -9.80 18.14
C THR A 170 -34.12 -9.13 19.28
N GLN A 171 -33.71 -9.34 20.54
CA GLN A 171 -34.36 -8.72 21.71
C GLN A 171 -34.24 -7.19 21.70
N VAL A 172 -33.04 -6.66 21.40
CA VAL A 172 -32.80 -5.22 21.29
C VAL A 172 -33.69 -4.60 20.21
N LEU A 173 -33.81 -5.25 19.06
CA LEU A 173 -34.61 -4.78 17.94
C LEU A 173 -36.12 -4.87 18.23
N GLU A 174 -36.60 -5.98 18.80
CA GLU A 174 -38.00 -6.15 19.18
C GLU A 174 -38.46 -5.09 20.19
N GLY A 175 -37.59 -4.69 21.13
CA GLY A 175 -37.86 -3.60 22.06
C GLY A 175 -37.80 -2.20 21.42
N ALA A 176 -36.80 -1.95 20.58
CA ALA A 176 -36.53 -0.61 20.06
C ALA A 176 -37.35 -0.23 18.80
N LEU A 177 -37.53 -1.15 17.86
CA LEU A 177 -38.14 -0.86 16.56
C LEU A 177 -39.58 -0.33 16.65
N PRO A 178 -40.45 -0.80 17.56
CA PRO A 178 -41.78 -0.22 17.74
C PRO A 178 -41.74 1.24 18.22
N ALA A 179 -40.80 1.59 19.11
CA ALA A 179 -40.62 2.98 19.57
C ALA A 179 -40.08 3.88 18.45
N VAL A 180 -39.10 3.38 17.68
CA VAL A 180 -38.59 4.04 16.48
C VAL A 180 -39.71 4.31 15.47
N LYS A 181 -40.63 3.37 15.29
CA LYS A 181 -41.77 3.51 14.38
C LYS A 181 -42.79 4.56 14.83
N ARG A 182 -42.94 4.80 16.14
CA ARG A 182 -43.83 5.85 16.66
C ARG A 182 -43.17 7.23 16.71
N GLY A 183 -41.83 7.28 16.64
CA GLY A 183 -41.05 8.50 16.81
C GLY A 183 -40.67 8.79 18.27
N ASP A 184 -40.97 7.87 19.19
CA ASP A 184 -40.68 7.97 20.63
C ASP A 184 -39.23 7.56 20.93
N ILE A 185 -38.26 8.13 20.22
CA ILE A 185 -36.86 7.71 20.28
C ILE A 185 -36.11 8.53 21.32
N VAL A 186 -35.69 7.87 22.40
CA VAL A 186 -34.70 8.43 23.33
C VAL A 186 -33.32 8.03 22.85
N THR A 187 -32.40 9.00 22.74
CA THR A 187 -31.00 8.73 22.39
C THR A 187 -30.06 9.19 23.48
N THR A 188 -28.95 8.47 23.64
CA THR A 188 -27.88 8.80 24.59
C THR A 188 -26.58 9.05 23.80
N PRO A 189 -25.97 10.24 23.90
CA PRO A 189 -24.68 10.51 23.27
C PRO A 189 -23.59 9.58 23.80
N GLN A 190 -22.69 9.14 22.92
CA GLN A 190 -21.57 8.29 23.31
C GLN A 190 -20.49 9.09 24.08
N ASN A 191 -19.89 8.49 25.12
CA ASN A 191 -18.73 9.09 25.79
C ASN A 191 -17.45 8.85 24.99
N GLU A 192 -16.96 9.90 24.31
CA GLU A 192 -15.77 9.81 23.47
C GLU A 192 -14.48 9.45 24.21
N ARG A 193 -14.40 9.72 25.52
CA ARG A 193 -13.21 9.40 26.32
C ARG A 193 -13.07 7.89 26.59
N GLU A 194 -14.16 7.14 26.46
CA GLU A 194 -14.22 5.70 26.69
C GLU A 194 -14.20 4.90 25.37
N ALA A 195 -14.16 5.59 24.23
CA ALA A 195 -14.23 4.95 22.92
C ALA A 195 -12.95 4.18 22.58
N THR A 196 -13.10 2.94 22.14
CA THR A 196 -12.01 2.13 21.58
C THR A 196 -12.37 1.71 20.16
N VAL A 197 -11.37 1.68 19.26
CA VAL A 197 -11.55 1.34 17.85
C VAL A 197 -10.69 0.14 17.50
N VAL A 198 -11.30 -0.85 16.84
CA VAL A 198 -10.64 -2.07 16.39
C VAL A 198 -10.69 -2.23 14.87
N GLY A 199 -9.61 -2.76 14.30
CA GLY A 199 -9.42 -2.91 12.85
C GLY A 199 -9.94 -4.24 12.30
N ARG A 200 -9.92 -4.35 10.96
CA ARG A 200 -10.18 -5.62 10.25
C ARG A 200 -9.10 -6.63 10.65
N ARG A 201 -9.51 -7.88 10.90
CA ARG A 201 -8.59 -9.02 11.07
C ARG A 201 -8.41 -9.77 9.75
N THR A 202 -7.23 -10.33 9.57
CA THR A 202 -6.82 -11.23 8.50
C THR A 202 -6.55 -12.63 9.07
N PRO A 203 -6.51 -13.69 8.25
CA PRO A 203 -6.11 -15.01 8.72
C PRO A 203 -4.75 -15.01 9.42
N GLU A 204 -3.83 -14.14 8.99
CA GLU A 204 -2.48 -14.00 9.57
C GLU A 204 -2.50 -13.53 11.03
N ASP A 205 -3.53 -12.78 11.44
CA ASP A 205 -3.73 -12.38 12.85
C ASP A 205 -4.11 -13.57 13.75
N GLY A 206 -4.36 -14.76 13.19
CA GLY A 206 -4.55 -16.02 13.90
C GLY A 206 -3.24 -16.70 14.34
N ARG A 207 -2.08 -16.11 14.04
CA ARG A 207 -0.78 -16.70 14.37
C ARG A 207 -0.56 -16.76 15.88
N ILE A 208 -0.32 -17.97 16.39
CA ILE A 208 0.00 -18.20 17.80
C ILE A 208 1.40 -17.69 18.07
N LYS A 209 1.52 -16.89 19.14
CA LYS A 209 2.79 -16.46 19.73
C LYS A 209 2.94 -17.15 21.07
N TRP A 210 3.79 -18.17 21.14
CA TRP A 210 3.96 -18.97 22.36
C TRP A 210 4.55 -18.17 23.52
N GLU A 211 5.20 -17.04 23.23
CA GLU A 211 5.73 -16.08 24.20
C GLU A 211 4.64 -15.31 24.95
N GLN A 212 3.36 -15.53 24.64
CA GLN A 212 2.23 -15.00 25.40
C GLN A 212 1.78 -15.97 26.51
N PRO A 213 1.07 -15.51 27.54
CA PRO A 213 0.44 -16.38 28.53
C PRO A 213 -0.51 -17.40 27.89
N ALA A 214 -0.61 -18.60 28.45
CA ALA A 214 -1.46 -19.68 27.91
C ALA A 214 -2.93 -19.23 27.79
N GLN A 215 -3.42 -18.39 28.70
CA GLN A 215 -4.76 -17.82 28.63
C GLN A 215 -4.96 -16.92 27.39
N THR A 216 -3.97 -16.09 27.05
CA THR A 216 -4.02 -15.23 25.86
C THR A 216 -4.03 -16.07 24.58
N VAL A 217 -3.23 -17.13 24.52
CA VAL A 217 -3.24 -18.04 23.36
C VAL A 217 -4.57 -18.79 23.26
N ASN A 218 -5.11 -19.27 24.38
CA ASN A 218 -6.42 -19.92 24.43
C ASN A 218 -7.55 -18.99 23.95
N ASN A 219 -7.50 -17.72 24.35
CA ASN A 219 -8.44 -16.68 23.91
C ASN A 219 -8.36 -16.46 22.39
N LEU A 220 -7.16 -16.44 21.81
CA LEU A 220 -6.98 -16.41 20.35
C LEU A 220 -7.62 -17.62 19.67
N VAL A 221 -7.36 -18.84 20.16
CA VAL A 221 -7.96 -20.07 19.62
C VAL A 221 -9.48 -19.98 19.65
N ARG A 222 -10.07 -19.57 20.78
CA ARG A 222 -11.52 -19.37 20.93
C ARG A 222 -12.08 -18.32 19.96
N ALA A 223 -11.33 -17.25 19.73
CA ALA A 223 -11.75 -16.11 18.91
C ALA A 223 -11.78 -16.41 17.41
N VAL A 224 -10.98 -17.37 16.92
CA VAL A 224 -10.88 -17.67 15.48
C VAL A 224 -11.07 -19.15 15.15
N THR A 225 -11.62 -19.95 16.07
CA THR A 225 -11.96 -21.35 15.80
C THR A 225 -13.06 -21.49 14.73
N TYR A 226 -13.23 -22.70 14.20
CA TYR A 226 -14.21 -23.02 13.15
C TYR A 226 -15.60 -22.44 13.48
N PRO A 227 -16.28 -21.76 12.55
CA PRO A 227 -16.02 -21.67 11.10
C PRO A 227 -15.01 -20.59 10.63
N TRP A 228 -14.31 -19.90 11.54
CA TRP A 228 -13.24 -18.94 11.19
C TRP A 228 -11.93 -19.64 10.77
N PRO A 229 -10.91 -18.91 10.26
CA PRO A 229 -9.68 -19.50 9.70
C PRO A 229 -8.83 -20.36 10.65
N GLY A 230 -9.05 -20.31 11.97
CA GLY A 230 -8.29 -21.03 12.97
C GLY A 230 -7.03 -20.30 13.44
N ALA A 231 -6.61 -20.58 14.68
CA ALA A 231 -5.33 -20.12 15.19
C ALA A 231 -4.23 -21.10 14.77
N PHE A 232 -3.06 -20.63 14.33
CA PHE A 232 -2.06 -21.50 13.70
C PHE A 232 -0.63 -21.26 14.19
N ALA A 233 0.21 -22.29 14.07
CA ALA A 233 1.63 -22.26 14.38
C ALA A 233 2.41 -23.18 13.42
N TYR A 234 3.73 -23.30 13.62
CA TYR A 234 4.61 -24.10 12.78
C TYR A 234 5.41 -25.13 13.58
N ALA A 235 5.45 -26.34 13.05
CA ALA A 235 6.40 -27.39 13.42
C ALA A 235 7.49 -27.44 12.35
N GLY A 236 8.63 -26.79 12.59
CA GLY A 236 9.64 -26.56 11.56
C GLY A 236 9.07 -25.68 10.43
N THR A 237 8.89 -26.24 9.24
CA THR A 237 8.26 -25.56 8.09
C THR A 237 6.78 -25.91 7.90
N VAL A 238 6.25 -26.89 8.65
CA VAL A 238 4.88 -27.39 8.48
C VAL A 238 3.92 -26.55 9.32
N LYS A 239 2.94 -25.92 8.66
CA LYS A 239 1.86 -25.20 9.32
C LYS A 239 0.82 -26.17 9.88
N PHE A 240 0.33 -25.88 11.08
CA PHE A 240 -0.80 -26.57 11.68
C PHE A 240 -1.73 -25.57 12.37
N VAL A 241 -3.01 -25.94 12.48
CA VAL A 241 -4.09 -25.13 13.04
C VAL A 241 -4.59 -25.79 14.32
N VAL A 242 -4.84 -24.98 15.35
CA VAL A 242 -5.42 -25.36 16.64
C VAL A 242 -6.88 -24.93 16.65
N TRP A 243 -7.79 -25.91 16.75
CA TRP A 243 -9.24 -25.68 16.75
C TRP A 243 -9.83 -25.61 18.15
N LYS A 244 -9.27 -26.38 19.09
CA LYS A 244 -9.71 -26.37 20.49
C LYS A 244 -8.50 -26.52 21.38
N SER A 245 -8.47 -25.72 22.44
CA SER A 245 -7.39 -25.70 23.42
C SER A 245 -7.91 -25.75 24.85
N ARG A 246 -7.02 -26.07 25.79
CA ARG A 246 -7.27 -25.99 27.23
C ARG A 246 -6.04 -25.42 27.93
N VAL A 247 -6.24 -24.51 28.87
CA VAL A 247 -5.16 -23.94 29.68
C VAL A 247 -4.82 -24.88 30.83
N HIS A 248 -3.53 -25.06 31.10
CA HIS A 248 -3.00 -25.76 32.25
C HIS A 248 -2.13 -24.80 33.06
N SER A 249 -2.39 -24.66 34.36
CA SER A 249 -1.59 -23.83 35.27
C SER A 249 -0.27 -24.49 35.68
N THR A 250 0.19 -25.49 34.92
CA THR A 250 1.42 -26.25 35.20
C THR A 250 2.63 -25.33 35.10
N GLU A 251 3.38 -25.21 36.20
CA GLU A 251 4.67 -24.54 36.18
C GLU A 251 5.70 -25.36 35.38
N HIS A 252 6.50 -24.68 34.57
CA HIS A 252 7.58 -25.28 33.82
C HIS A 252 8.76 -24.32 33.68
N GLN A 253 9.96 -24.88 33.51
CA GLN A 253 11.16 -24.11 33.16
C GLN A 253 11.50 -24.21 31.66
N ALA A 254 10.64 -24.84 30.87
CA ALA A 254 10.81 -24.96 29.44
C ALA A 254 10.64 -23.60 28.74
N LYS A 255 11.37 -23.39 27.64
CA LYS A 255 11.19 -22.19 26.82
C LYS A 255 9.78 -22.20 26.20
N PRO A 256 9.13 -21.04 26.02
CA PRO A 256 7.86 -20.96 25.30
C PRO A 256 7.92 -21.62 23.92
N GLY A 257 6.88 -22.36 23.56
CA GLY A 257 6.81 -23.18 22.34
C GLY A 257 7.37 -24.60 22.48
N THR A 258 7.95 -24.95 23.64
CA THR A 258 8.47 -26.31 23.88
C THR A 258 7.34 -27.30 24.13
N VAL A 259 7.36 -28.45 23.45
CA VAL A 259 6.44 -29.57 23.68
C VAL A 259 6.77 -30.25 25.01
N LEU A 260 5.88 -30.13 26.00
CA LEU A 260 6.02 -30.71 27.34
C LEU A 260 5.62 -32.19 27.37
N SER A 261 4.57 -32.53 26.63
CA SER A 261 4.10 -33.90 26.41
C SER A 261 3.39 -34.00 25.05
N VAL A 262 3.34 -35.21 24.49
CA VAL A 262 2.59 -35.51 23.25
C VAL A 262 1.24 -36.16 23.54
N GLU A 263 1.04 -36.70 24.74
CA GLU A 263 -0.22 -37.29 25.21
C GLU A 263 -0.49 -36.85 26.67
N PRO A 264 -1.30 -35.80 26.89
CA PRO A 264 -1.90 -34.92 25.88
C PRO A 264 -0.84 -34.04 25.19
N PHE A 265 -1.18 -33.50 24.02
CA PHE A 265 -0.28 -32.60 23.29
C PHE A 265 -0.24 -31.23 23.98
N LEU A 266 0.78 -31.03 24.83
CA LEU A 266 0.90 -29.93 25.77
C LEU A 266 2.12 -29.08 25.43
N ILE A 267 1.94 -27.77 25.30
CA ILE A 267 2.96 -26.84 24.82
C ILE A 267 3.18 -25.75 25.88
N ALA A 268 4.44 -25.52 26.23
CA ALA A 268 4.88 -24.46 27.13
C ALA A 268 4.53 -23.07 26.56
N CYS A 269 3.96 -22.20 27.39
CA CYS A 269 3.72 -20.80 27.07
C CYS A 269 4.63 -19.91 27.93
N ALA A 270 4.49 -18.57 27.87
CA ALA A 270 5.22 -17.72 28.83
C ALA A 270 4.77 -17.92 30.27
N GLU A 271 3.47 -18.16 30.46
CA GLU A 271 2.86 -18.51 31.74
C GLU A 271 1.91 -19.68 31.51
N GLY A 272 2.07 -20.74 32.31
CA GLY A 272 1.32 -21.99 32.17
C GLY A 272 1.60 -22.72 30.84
N ALA A 273 0.77 -23.71 30.53
CA ALA A 273 0.87 -24.49 29.30
C ALA A 273 -0.48 -24.56 28.58
N LEU A 274 -0.43 -24.73 27.27
CA LEU A 274 -1.61 -24.89 26.42
C LEU A 274 -1.69 -26.33 25.90
N GLU A 275 -2.76 -27.02 26.24
CA GLU A 275 -3.13 -28.30 25.64
C GLU A 275 -3.83 -28.04 24.31
N VAL A 276 -3.32 -28.65 23.24
CA VAL A 276 -4.02 -28.73 21.95
C VAL A 276 -4.97 -29.92 22.03
N VAL A 277 -6.26 -29.65 22.19
CA VAL A 277 -7.29 -30.70 22.30
C VAL A 277 -7.61 -31.26 20.91
N THR A 278 -7.78 -30.38 19.92
CA THR A 278 -7.99 -30.75 18.51
C THR A 278 -7.31 -29.76 17.59
N GLY A 279 -6.84 -30.25 16.44
CA GLY A 279 -6.26 -29.43 15.38
C GLY A 279 -6.21 -30.15 14.04
N GLN A 280 -5.49 -29.57 13.09
CA GLN A 280 -5.23 -30.15 11.77
C GLN A 280 -3.88 -29.67 11.24
N SER A 281 -3.24 -30.46 10.38
CA SER A 281 -2.20 -29.93 9.49
C SER A 281 -2.82 -29.08 8.38
N ASP A 282 -2.04 -28.21 7.71
CA ASP A 282 -2.55 -27.19 6.77
C ASP A 282 -3.57 -27.71 5.73
N ASN A 283 -3.41 -28.95 5.26
CA ASN A 283 -4.35 -29.64 4.34
C ASN A 283 -4.86 -30.99 4.89
N GLY A 284 -4.79 -31.16 6.21
CA GLY A 284 -5.19 -32.40 6.89
C GLY A 284 -6.65 -32.41 7.33
N VAL A 285 -7.08 -33.57 7.84
CA VAL A 285 -8.38 -33.72 8.51
C VAL A 285 -8.32 -33.24 9.96
N PHE A 286 -9.49 -32.97 10.55
CA PHE A 286 -9.60 -32.70 11.99
C PHE A 286 -9.18 -33.95 12.78
N MET A 287 -8.32 -33.75 13.79
CA MET A 287 -7.83 -34.82 14.63
C MET A 287 -7.66 -34.36 16.08
N ASN A 288 -7.53 -35.31 17.00
CA ASN A 288 -7.19 -35.03 18.39
C ASN A 288 -5.72 -34.59 18.52
N GLY A 289 -5.38 -33.93 19.63
CA GLY A 289 -4.05 -33.40 19.90
C GLY A 289 -2.93 -34.42 19.80
N SER A 290 -3.11 -35.61 20.39
CA SER A 290 -2.12 -36.67 20.41
C SER A 290 -1.76 -37.16 18.99
N GLN A 291 -2.78 -37.38 18.17
CA GLN A 291 -2.61 -37.76 16.77
C GLN A 291 -1.96 -36.63 15.96
N LEU A 292 -2.30 -35.37 16.24
CA LEU A 292 -1.65 -34.23 15.60
C LEU A 292 -0.16 -34.17 15.94
N ALA A 293 0.20 -34.38 17.21
CA ALA A 293 1.59 -34.43 17.63
C ALA A 293 2.38 -35.52 16.89
N GLN A 294 1.80 -36.72 16.77
CA GLN A 294 2.41 -37.83 16.02
C GLN A 294 2.57 -37.49 14.52
N ASN A 295 1.53 -36.93 13.90
CA ASN A 295 1.57 -36.56 12.47
C ASN A 295 2.57 -35.45 12.16
N LEU A 296 2.80 -34.54 13.11
CA LEU A 296 3.82 -33.50 13.00
C LEU A 296 5.23 -34.01 13.36
N GLY A 297 5.37 -35.26 13.80
CA GLY A 297 6.65 -35.83 14.24
C GLY A 297 7.16 -35.20 15.55
N MET A 298 6.27 -34.72 16.40
CA MET A 298 6.63 -34.07 17.66
C MET A 298 7.03 -35.09 18.72
N VAL A 299 8.02 -34.71 19.51
CA VAL A 299 8.48 -35.44 20.70
C VAL A 299 8.60 -34.46 21.87
N LYS A 300 8.63 -34.97 23.10
CA LYS A 300 8.90 -34.15 24.28
C LYS A 300 10.23 -33.40 24.11
N GLY A 301 10.22 -32.10 24.34
CA GLY A 301 11.37 -31.21 24.17
C GLY A 301 11.51 -30.60 22.77
N ALA A 302 10.69 -31.02 21.79
CA ALA A 302 10.65 -30.37 20.48
C ALA A 302 10.19 -28.91 20.63
N LEU A 303 10.70 -28.03 19.77
CA LEU A 303 10.34 -26.61 19.77
C LEU A 303 9.40 -26.31 18.59
N LEU A 304 8.26 -25.71 18.91
CA LEU A 304 7.34 -25.13 17.94
C LEU A 304 7.62 -23.65 17.77
N TYR A 305 7.32 -23.14 16.59
CA TYR A 305 7.64 -21.78 16.22
C TYR A 305 6.40 -21.04 15.78
N SER A 306 6.38 -19.74 16.06
CA SER A 306 5.36 -18.83 15.57
C SER A 306 5.51 -18.57 14.07
N GLN A 307 6.70 -18.79 13.49
CA GLN A 307 6.99 -18.67 12.06
C GLN A 307 7.68 -19.94 11.56
N PRO A 308 7.63 -20.25 10.25
CA PRO A 308 8.40 -21.37 9.72
C PRO A 308 9.88 -21.14 10.01
N VAL A 309 10.58 -22.16 10.50
CA VAL A 309 12.03 -22.14 10.63
C VAL A 309 12.61 -22.08 9.23
N ALA A 310 12.82 -20.85 8.72
CA ALA A 310 13.45 -20.65 7.44
C ALA A 310 14.90 -21.12 7.56
N ALA A 311 15.30 -22.06 6.68
CA ALA A 311 16.69 -22.20 6.29
C ALA A 311 17.28 -20.81 6.06
N VAL A 312 18.47 -20.56 6.61
CA VAL A 312 19.29 -19.33 6.49
C VAL A 312 18.70 -18.33 5.50
N LYS A 313 18.14 -17.21 6.00
CA LYS A 313 17.49 -16.18 5.18
C LYS A 313 18.45 -15.76 4.07
N ARG A 314 18.21 -16.25 2.85
CA ARG A 314 19.01 -15.87 1.68
C ARG A 314 18.80 -14.39 1.46
N ARG A 315 19.90 -13.65 1.22
CA ARG A 315 19.83 -12.24 0.85
C ARG A 315 18.90 -12.05 -0.36
N THR A 316 18.15 -10.97 -0.36
CA THR A 316 17.31 -10.56 -1.48
C THR A 316 18.21 -10.10 -2.61
N ARG A 317 18.10 -10.75 -3.78
CA ARG A 317 18.86 -10.39 -4.97
C ARG A 317 18.13 -9.31 -5.75
N VAL A 318 18.76 -8.15 -5.91
CA VAL A 318 18.24 -6.99 -6.62
C VAL A 318 18.99 -6.85 -7.93
N LEU A 319 18.28 -6.96 -9.05
CA LEU A 319 18.80 -6.70 -10.39
C LEU A 319 18.52 -5.24 -10.76
N ILE A 320 19.57 -4.48 -11.06
CA ILE A 320 19.49 -3.10 -11.52
C ILE A 320 20.03 -3.05 -12.95
N LEU A 321 19.17 -2.80 -13.92
CA LEU A 321 19.56 -2.54 -15.31
C LEU A 321 19.67 -1.04 -15.48
N GLY A 322 20.79 -0.54 -16.00
CA GLY A 322 21.11 0.90 -15.94
C GLY A 322 21.76 1.29 -14.60
N VAL A 323 22.56 0.40 -14.02
CA VAL A 323 23.13 0.58 -12.67
C VAL A 323 24.13 1.74 -12.57
N ASN A 324 24.78 2.11 -13.67
CA ASN A 324 25.76 3.19 -13.72
C ASN A 324 25.10 4.58 -13.79
N GLY A 325 23.79 4.63 -14.04
CA GLY A 325 23.02 5.86 -14.05
C GLY A 325 22.89 6.54 -12.68
N PHE A 326 22.29 7.74 -12.67
CA PHE A 326 22.10 8.55 -11.47
C PHE A 326 21.36 7.82 -10.35
N ILE A 327 20.23 7.18 -10.64
CA ILE A 327 19.48 6.42 -9.63
C ILE A 327 20.25 5.14 -9.25
N GLY A 328 20.76 4.42 -10.25
CA GLY A 328 21.42 3.13 -10.07
C GLY A 328 22.61 3.17 -9.11
N ASN A 329 23.50 4.17 -9.24
CA ASN A 329 24.70 4.24 -8.41
C ASN A 329 24.39 4.61 -6.95
N HIS A 330 23.46 5.54 -6.69
CA HIS A 330 23.05 5.89 -5.32
C HIS A 330 22.22 4.78 -4.67
N LEU A 331 21.38 4.09 -5.45
CA LEU A 331 20.61 2.96 -4.95
C LEU A 331 21.55 1.80 -4.57
N THR A 332 22.56 1.53 -5.39
CA THR A 332 23.59 0.53 -5.10
C THR A 332 24.31 0.86 -3.79
N GLU A 333 24.73 2.11 -3.60
CA GLU A 333 25.33 2.56 -2.34
C GLU A 333 24.44 2.28 -1.14
N ARG A 334 23.14 2.64 -1.23
CA ARG A 334 22.18 2.47 -0.15
C ARG A 334 21.87 1.01 0.15
N LEU A 335 21.79 0.15 -0.87
CA LEU A 335 21.54 -1.29 -0.71
C LEU A 335 22.75 -2.00 -0.08
N LEU A 336 23.97 -1.62 -0.46
CA LEU A 336 25.18 -2.25 0.07
C LEU A 336 25.43 -1.94 1.56
N GLN A 337 24.82 -0.87 2.10
CA GLN A 337 24.81 -0.57 3.54
C GLN A 337 23.98 -1.57 4.36
N ASP A 338 23.12 -2.38 3.74
CA ASP A 338 22.26 -3.35 4.41
C ASP A 338 22.67 -4.79 4.04
N ASP A 339 22.92 -5.61 5.06
CA ASP A 339 23.39 -6.98 4.92
C ASP A 339 22.37 -7.95 4.32
N ASN A 340 21.13 -7.52 4.15
CA ASN A 340 20.06 -8.32 3.57
C ASN A 340 20.06 -8.36 2.03
N PHE A 341 20.90 -7.59 1.34
CA PHE A 341 20.82 -7.45 -0.13
C PHE A 341 22.05 -7.98 -0.89
N GLU A 342 21.75 -8.75 -1.95
CA GLU A 342 22.53 -9.13 -3.13
C GLU A 342 22.39 -8.13 -4.29
N VAL A 343 23.37 -7.32 -4.72
CA VAL A 343 23.16 -6.39 -5.86
C VAL A 343 23.80 -6.92 -7.15
N TYR A 344 23.00 -6.99 -8.21
CA TYR A 344 23.39 -7.37 -9.57
C TYR A 344 23.16 -6.20 -10.51
N GLY A 345 24.20 -5.66 -11.10
CA GLY A 345 24.16 -4.49 -11.96
C GLY A 345 24.53 -4.82 -13.41
N LEU A 346 23.79 -4.26 -14.37
CA LEU A 346 24.17 -4.23 -15.78
C LEU A 346 24.08 -2.81 -16.31
N ASP A 347 25.10 -2.38 -17.05
CA ASP A 347 25.14 -1.10 -17.76
C ASP A 347 26.23 -1.13 -18.85
N ILE A 348 26.21 -0.17 -19.77
CA ILE A 348 27.21 -0.03 -20.84
C ILE A 348 28.53 0.58 -20.36
N GLY A 349 28.61 1.02 -19.10
CA GLY A 349 29.79 1.60 -18.48
C GLY A 349 29.79 1.42 -16.97
N SER A 350 30.89 1.79 -16.32
CA SER A 350 31.11 1.52 -14.89
C SER A 350 31.72 2.67 -14.09
N ASP A 351 31.91 3.85 -14.68
CA ASP A 351 32.59 4.98 -14.04
C ASP A 351 31.94 5.41 -12.72
N ALA A 352 30.61 5.52 -12.69
CA ALA A 352 29.86 5.92 -11.50
C ALA A 352 29.70 4.79 -10.47
N ILE A 353 30.01 3.54 -10.79
CA ILE A 353 29.90 2.38 -9.89
C ILE A 353 31.22 1.66 -9.62
N SER A 354 32.32 2.16 -10.18
CA SER A 354 33.68 1.63 -10.03
C SER A 354 34.08 1.40 -8.57
N ARG A 355 33.68 2.32 -7.69
CA ARG A 355 33.88 2.25 -6.23
C ARG A 355 33.21 1.05 -5.53
N PHE A 356 32.35 0.31 -6.24
CA PHE A 356 31.65 -0.86 -5.69
C PHE A 356 32.17 -2.18 -6.26
N LEU A 357 33.04 -2.19 -7.28
CA LEU A 357 33.45 -3.41 -7.98
C LEU A 357 34.12 -4.46 -7.07
N ASP A 358 34.82 -4.02 -6.03
CA ASP A 358 35.46 -4.91 -5.05
C ASP A 358 34.53 -5.33 -3.90
N GLN A 359 33.28 -4.85 -3.87
CA GLN A 359 32.32 -5.21 -2.82
C GLN A 359 31.81 -6.64 -3.03
N PRO A 360 31.95 -7.55 -2.03
CA PRO A 360 31.57 -8.96 -2.19
C PRO A 360 30.08 -9.19 -2.53
N ARG A 361 29.23 -8.19 -2.26
CA ARG A 361 27.78 -8.23 -2.49
C ARG A 361 27.34 -7.48 -3.75
N PHE A 362 28.28 -6.99 -4.54
CA PHE A 362 28.01 -6.33 -5.80
C PHE A 362 28.58 -7.14 -6.95
N GLN A 363 27.75 -7.45 -7.94
CA GLN A 363 28.17 -8.11 -9.18
C GLN A 363 27.80 -7.22 -10.35
N PHE A 364 28.80 -6.77 -11.09
CA PHE A 364 28.62 -5.92 -12.27
C PHE A 364 28.96 -6.69 -13.54
N VAL A 365 28.17 -6.47 -14.59
CA VAL A 365 28.47 -6.91 -15.94
C VAL A 365 28.26 -5.75 -16.90
N GLU A 366 29.25 -5.49 -17.74
CA GLU A 366 29.11 -4.53 -18.82
C GLU A 366 28.24 -5.12 -19.93
N GLY A 367 27.18 -4.41 -20.33
CA GLY A 367 26.24 -4.90 -21.34
C GLY A 367 25.17 -3.88 -21.74
N ASP A 368 24.67 -4.03 -22.96
CA ASP A 368 23.54 -3.28 -23.54
C ASP A 368 22.27 -4.14 -23.53
N ILE A 369 21.16 -3.56 -23.06
CA ILE A 369 19.87 -4.25 -22.98
C ILE A 369 19.27 -4.63 -24.34
N SER A 370 19.68 -3.95 -25.40
CA SER A 370 19.25 -4.20 -26.77
C SER A 370 19.99 -5.40 -27.39
N ILE A 371 21.09 -5.86 -26.77
CA ILE A 371 22.00 -6.89 -27.31
C ILE A 371 22.03 -8.14 -26.41
N HIS A 372 22.12 -7.97 -25.10
CA HIS A 372 22.45 -9.06 -24.15
C HIS A 372 21.21 -9.75 -23.57
N SER A 373 20.26 -10.14 -24.43
CA SER A 373 18.96 -10.67 -24.00
C SER A 373 19.08 -11.92 -23.12
N GLU A 374 19.95 -12.88 -23.47
CA GLU A 374 20.12 -14.12 -22.70
C GLU A 374 20.62 -13.87 -21.26
N TRP A 375 21.56 -12.94 -21.11
CA TRP A 375 22.11 -12.59 -19.81
C TRP A 375 21.04 -11.93 -18.93
N ILE A 376 20.25 -11.02 -19.52
CA ILE A 376 19.19 -10.29 -18.83
C ILE A 376 18.09 -11.25 -18.39
N GLU A 377 17.60 -12.10 -19.29
CA GLU A 377 16.58 -13.09 -18.97
C GLU A 377 17.06 -14.04 -17.85
N TYR A 378 18.31 -14.52 -17.94
CA TYR A 378 18.92 -15.35 -16.90
C TYR A 378 18.96 -14.62 -15.54
N HIS A 379 19.36 -13.34 -15.51
CA HIS A 379 19.45 -12.59 -14.27
C HIS A 379 18.09 -12.20 -13.70
N ILE A 380 17.09 -11.93 -14.54
CA ILE A 380 15.70 -11.78 -14.12
C ILE A 380 15.24 -13.07 -13.44
N LYS A 381 15.48 -14.24 -14.05
CA LYS A 381 15.16 -15.54 -13.46
C LYS A 381 15.90 -15.79 -12.13
N LYS A 382 17.16 -15.36 -12.01
CA LYS A 382 18.03 -15.56 -10.83
C LYS A 382 17.69 -14.64 -9.67
N CYS A 383 17.35 -13.39 -9.95
CA CYS A 383 17.12 -12.36 -8.94
C CYS A 383 15.69 -12.39 -8.39
N ASP A 384 15.45 -11.64 -7.33
CA ASP A 384 14.18 -11.61 -6.61
C ASP A 384 13.37 -10.34 -6.94
N VAL A 385 14.07 -9.21 -7.14
CA VAL A 385 13.50 -7.90 -7.52
C VAL A 385 14.25 -7.33 -8.72
N VAL A 386 13.53 -6.75 -9.67
CA VAL A 386 14.09 -6.14 -10.90
C VAL A 386 13.76 -4.66 -10.97
N LEU A 387 14.78 -3.83 -11.24
CA LEU A 387 14.69 -2.39 -11.46
C LEU A 387 15.25 -2.04 -12.85
N PRO A 388 14.40 -1.90 -13.87
CA PRO A 388 14.82 -1.48 -15.19
C PRO A 388 14.94 0.04 -15.27
N LEU A 389 16.12 0.59 -14.97
CA LEU A 389 16.40 2.02 -14.93
C LEU A 389 16.91 2.59 -16.27
N VAL A 390 17.10 1.74 -17.28
CA VAL A 390 17.53 2.17 -18.62
C VAL A 390 16.40 2.93 -19.32
N ALA A 391 16.65 4.21 -19.61
CA ALA A 391 15.76 5.07 -20.40
C ALA A 391 16.51 6.33 -20.89
N ILE A 392 16.01 6.94 -21.96
CA ILE A 392 16.39 8.29 -22.39
C ILE A 392 15.41 9.29 -21.77
N ALA A 393 15.81 9.97 -20.70
CA ALA A 393 14.97 10.90 -19.95
C ALA A 393 15.33 12.38 -20.17
N THR A 394 15.84 12.73 -21.36
CA THR A 394 16.29 14.08 -21.71
C THR A 394 15.35 14.73 -22.72
N PRO A 395 14.65 15.83 -22.39
CA PRO A 395 13.58 16.38 -23.22
C PRO A 395 13.92 16.73 -24.66
N ILE A 396 15.18 17.10 -24.93
CA ILE A 396 15.64 17.39 -26.29
C ILE A 396 15.66 16.16 -27.19
N GLU A 397 15.89 14.98 -26.63
CA GLU A 397 15.93 13.73 -27.38
C GLU A 397 14.53 13.26 -27.79
N TYR A 398 13.48 13.71 -27.08
CA TYR A 398 12.10 13.36 -27.41
C TYR A 398 11.66 13.96 -28.75
N THR A 399 12.18 15.14 -29.08
CA THR A 399 11.92 15.82 -30.36
C THR A 399 12.99 15.48 -31.40
N ARG A 400 14.25 15.35 -30.98
CA ARG A 400 15.39 15.07 -31.89
C ARG A 400 15.40 13.62 -32.38
N ASN A 401 15.18 12.66 -31.49
CA ASN A 401 15.30 11.22 -31.76
C ASN A 401 14.09 10.43 -31.20
N PRO A 402 12.84 10.77 -31.59
CA PRO A 402 11.63 10.20 -31.00
C PRO A 402 11.55 8.67 -31.13
N LEU A 403 11.99 8.12 -32.27
CA LEU A 403 11.96 6.66 -32.50
C LEU A 403 12.91 5.92 -31.58
N ARG A 404 14.13 6.45 -31.37
CA ARG A 404 15.10 5.85 -30.45
C ARG A 404 14.59 5.86 -29.00
N VAL A 405 13.93 6.95 -28.60
CA VAL A 405 13.26 7.04 -27.29
C VAL A 405 12.17 5.98 -27.17
N PHE A 406 11.34 5.80 -28.20
CA PHE A 406 10.30 4.77 -28.20
C PHE A 406 10.90 3.35 -28.11
N GLU A 407 11.85 3.00 -28.97
CA GLU A 407 12.49 1.68 -29.00
C GLU A 407 13.08 1.31 -27.64
N LEU A 408 13.85 2.22 -27.02
CA LEU A 408 14.50 1.95 -25.74
C LEU A 408 13.53 2.03 -24.55
N ASP A 409 12.78 3.12 -24.43
CA ASP A 409 11.98 3.40 -23.23
C ASP A 409 10.68 2.59 -23.21
N PHE A 410 10.21 2.12 -24.37
CA PHE A 410 9.02 1.29 -24.50
C PHE A 410 9.36 -0.17 -24.84
N GLU A 411 9.93 -0.44 -26.01
CA GLU A 411 10.02 -1.81 -26.54
C GLU A 411 10.99 -2.68 -25.73
N GLU A 412 12.20 -2.20 -25.47
CA GLU A 412 13.20 -2.95 -24.68
C GLU A 412 12.72 -3.16 -23.22
N ASN A 413 12.13 -2.12 -22.62
CA ASN A 413 11.55 -2.21 -21.28
C ASN A 413 10.37 -3.19 -21.22
N LEU A 414 9.54 -3.28 -22.27
CA LEU A 414 8.43 -4.22 -22.37
C LEU A 414 8.91 -5.68 -22.38
N LYS A 415 10.06 -5.98 -23.02
CA LYS A 415 10.67 -7.31 -22.97
C LYS A 415 11.02 -7.71 -21.53
N ILE A 416 11.69 -6.80 -20.80
CA ILE A 416 12.04 -7.02 -19.39
C ILE A 416 10.79 -7.24 -18.51
N ILE A 417 9.73 -6.46 -18.73
CA ILE A 417 8.45 -6.63 -18.02
C ILE A 417 7.87 -8.02 -18.27
N ARG A 418 7.87 -8.49 -19.53
CA ARG A 418 7.38 -9.83 -19.90
C ARG A 418 8.20 -10.95 -19.25
N ASP A 419 9.52 -10.80 -19.17
CA ASP A 419 10.37 -11.76 -18.47
C ASP A 419 10.08 -11.78 -16.97
N CYS A 420 9.80 -10.62 -16.36
CA CYS A 420 9.37 -10.56 -14.96
C CYS A 420 8.05 -11.30 -14.74
N VAL A 421 7.09 -11.20 -15.66
CA VAL A 421 5.83 -11.96 -15.62
C VAL A 421 6.11 -13.46 -15.75
N LYS A 422 6.85 -13.86 -16.79
CA LYS A 422 7.23 -15.25 -17.09
C LYS A 422 7.87 -15.96 -15.89
N TYR A 423 8.77 -15.27 -15.19
CA TYR A 423 9.51 -15.82 -14.05
C TYR A 423 8.94 -15.43 -12.69
N LYS A 424 7.74 -14.81 -12.65
CA LYS A 424 7.04 -14.38 -11.42
C LYS A 424 7.92 -13.54 -10.50
N LYS A 425 8.62 -12.58 -11.08
CA LYS A 425 9.55 -11.69 -10.37
C LYS A 425 8.87 -10.38 -10.01
N ARG A 426 9.29 -9.81 -8.88
CA ARG A 426 8.82 -8.49 -8.48
C ARG A 426 9.51 -7.44 -9.34
N ILE A 427 8.74 -6.55 -9.93
CA ILE A 427 9.27 -5.42 -10.71
C ILE A 427 8.99 -4.10 -9.99
N ILE A 428 10.02 -3.28 -9.81
CA ILE A 428 9.87 -1.90 -9.34
C ILE A 428 10.20 -1.01 -10.53
N PHE A 429 9.16 -0.53 -11.20
CA PHE A 429 9.30 0.12 -12.49
C PHE A 429 9.38 1.64 -12.33
N PRO A 430 10.40 2.30 -12.90
CA PRO A 430 10.45 3.75 -12.94
C PRO A 430 9.43 4.27 -13.95
N SER A 431 8.25 4.62 -13.44
CA SER A 431 7.34 5.54 -14.12
C SER A 431 7.97 6.95 -14.09
N THR A 432 7.22 7.98 -14.47
CA THR A 432 7.73 9.34 -14.55
C THR A 432 6.68 10.35 -14.12
N SER A 433 7.10 11.44 -13.47
CA SER A 433 6.21 12.57 -13.21
C SER A 433 5.74 13.26 -14.50
N GLU A 434 6.37 12.98 -15.65
CA GLU A 434 5.90 13.47 -16.94
C GLU A 434 4.59 12.82 -17.40
N VAL A 435 4.21 11.67 -16.83
CA VAL A 435 2.98 10.93 -17.19
C VAL A 435 1.71 11.76 -16.95
N TYR A 436 1.75 12.63 -15.95
CA TYR A 436 0.67 13.58 -15.65
C TYR A 436 0.52 14.65 -16.73
N GLY A 437 1.60 14.92 -17.46
CA GLY A 437 1.69 15.95 -18.48
C GLY A 437 1.24 17.32 -17.97
N MET A 438 0.23 17.88 -18.60
CA MET A 438 -0.38 19.19 -18.29
C MET A 438 -1.60 19.05 -17.37
N CYS A 439 -1.57 18.08 -16.45
CA CYS A 439 -2.60 17.94 -15.42
C CYS A 439 -2.84 19.29 -14.70
N THR A 440 -4.12 19.64 -14.51
CA THR A 440 -4.53 20.91 -13.91
C THR A 440 -4.70 20.85 -12.40
N ASP A 441 -4.54 19.66 -11.80
CA ASP A 441 -4.67 19.49 -10.36
C ASP A 441 -3.54 20.21 -9.61
N GLN A 442 -3.85 20.76 -8.44
CA GLN A 442 -2.85 21.43 -7.60
C GLN A 442 -1.76 20.46 -7.11
N HIS A 443 -2.14 19.20 -6.86
CA HIS A 443 -1.24 18.12 -6.49
C HIS A 443 -1.54 16.95 -7.41
N PHE A 444 -0.52 16.46 -8.11
CA PHE A 444 -0.65 15.31 -8.99
C PHE A 444 -0.77 14.06 -8.15
N ASP A 445 -1.95 13.47 -8.14
CA ASP A 445 -2.31 12.32 -7.33
C ASP A 445 -2.23 11.04 -8.16
N GLU A 446 -1.54 10.04 -7.63
CA GLU A 446 -1.23 8.80 -8.32
C GLU A 446 -2.47 8.04 -8.79
N ASP A 447 -3.55 8.13 -8.00
CA ASP A 447 -4.74 7.30 -8.13
C ASP A 447 -5.95 8.07 -8.70
N HIS A 448 -5.89 9.41 -8.74
CA HIS A 448 -7.04 10.25 -9.10
C HIS A 448 -6.78 11.24 -10.24
N SER A 449 -5.53 11.71 -10.42
CA SER A 449 -5.27 12.78 -11.39
C SER A 449 -5.39 12.29 -12.83
N ASN A 450 -6.09 13.08 -13.64
CA ASN A 450 -6.13 12.85 -15.07
C ASN A 450 -4.76 13.14 -15.72
N LEU A 451 -4.47 12.38 -16.77
CA LEU A 451 -3.21 12.44 -17.51
C LEU A 451 -3.44 13.18 -18.82
N VAL A 452 -2.90 14.41 -18.95
CA VAL A 452 -3.22 15.33 -20.05
C VAL A 452 -1.97 15.60 -20.89
N VAL A 453 -2.03 15.32 -22.18
CA VAL A 453 -0.93 15.58 -23.13
C VAL A 453 -1.42 16.41 -24.32
N GLY A 454 -0.48 17.02 -25.04
CA GLY A 454 -0.78 17.81 -26.23
C GLY A 454 -1.16 16.97 -27.46
N PRO A 455 -1.48 17.64 -28.58
CA PRO A 455 -1.78 16.98 -29.85
C PRO A 455 -0.60 16.17 -30.39
N ILE A 456 -0.86 15.27 -31.34
CA ILE A 456 0.17 14.40 -31.97
C ILE A 456 1.34 15.20 -32.58
N ASN A 457 1.10 16.41 -33.08
CA ASN A 457 2.15 17.27 -33.63
C ASN A 457 3.10 17.86 -32.56
N LYS A 458 2.85 17.61 -31.27
CA LYS A 458 3.73 17.92 -30.15
C LYS A 458 4.48 16.66 -29.72
N GLN A 459 5.51 16.32 -30.49
CA GLN A 459 6.29 15.08 -30.37
C GLN A 459 6.93 14.88 -28.99
N ARG A 460 7.16 15.95 -28.23
CA ARG A 460 7.72 15.90 -26.87
C ARG A 460 6.94 14.97 -25.92
N TRP A 461 5.64 14.75 -26.19
CA TRP A 461 4.78 13.88 -25.39
C TRP A 461 4.98 12.39 -25.65
N ILE A 462 5.79 12.00 -26.65
CA ILE A 462 6.08 10.59 -26.94
C ILE A 462 6.63 9.86 -25.71
N TYR A 463 7.56 10.48 -24.98
CA TYR A 463 8.11 9.94 -23.74
C TYR A 463 7.02 9.71 -22.68
N SER A 464 6.18 10.72 -22.43
CA SER A 464 5.08 10.64 -21.46
C SER A 464 4.12 9.51 -21.79
N VAL A 465 3.67 9.42 -23.05
CA VAL A 465 2.68 8.43 -23.49
C VAL A 465 3.28 7.01 -23.51
N SER A 466 4.54 6.86 -23.91
CA SER A 466 5.25 5.57 -23.84
C SER A 466 5.32 5.05 -22.41
N LYS A 467 5.76 5.88 -21.46
CA LYS A 467 5.81 5.49 -20.04
C LYS A 467 4.42 5.23 -19.47
N GLN A 468 3.41 6.03 -19.85
CA GLN A 468 2.02 5.80 -19.47
C GLN A 468 1.50 4.44 -19.95
N LEU A 469 1.81 4.07 -21.20
CA LEU A 469 1.34 2.81 -21.77
C LEU A 469 2.03 1.62 -21.07
N LEU A 470 3.32 1.74 -20.72
CA LEU A 470 3.99 0.73 -19.89
C LEU A 470 3.36 0.60 -18.50
N ASP A 471 3.04 1.71 -17.83
CA ASP A 471 2.34 1.69 -16.53
C ASP A 471 1.02 0.88 -16.64
N ARG A 472 0.25 1.09 -17.71
CA ARG A 472 -1.02 0.39 -17.96
C ARG A 472 -0.81 -1.09 -18.28
N VAL A 473 0.21 -1.43 -19.04
CA VAL A 473 0.55 -2.84 -19.36
C VAL A 473 0.99 -3.57 -18.10
N ILE A 474 1.83 -2.96 -17.27
CA ILE A 474 2.24 -3.52 -15.97
C ILE A 474 1.02 -3.71 -15.07
N TRP A 475 0.12 -2.72 -15.01
CA TRP A 475 -1.13 -2.82 -14.26
C TRP A 475 -1.98 -4.00 -14.72
N ALA A 476 -2.17 -4.17 -16.04
CA ALA A 476 -2.91 -5.28 -16.62
C ALA A 476 -2.27 -6.64 -16.28
N TYR A 477 -0.94 -6.76 -16.33
CA TYR A 477 -0.24 -7.96 -15.90
C TYR A 477 -0.42 -8.23 -14.40
N GLY A 478 -0.45 -7.19 -13.57
CA GLY A 478 -0.73 -7.33 -12.15
C GLY A 478 -2.13 -7.88 -11.88
N GLU A 479 -3.14 -7.30 -12.55
CA GLU A 479 -4.54 -7.68 -12.37
C GLU A 479 -4.88 -9.05 -12.96
N LYS A 480 -4.36 -9.37 -14.16
CA LYS A 480 -4.75 -10.58 -14.91
C LYS A 480 -3.81 -11.77 -14.73
N GLU A 481 -2.52 -11.52 -14.51
CA GLU A 481 -1.49 -12.56 -14.42
C GLU A 481 -0.77 -12.59 -13.06
N GLY A 482 -1.15 -11.72 -12.12
CA GLY A 482 -0.60 -11.71 -10.76
C GLY A 482 0.84 -11.20 -10.68
N LEU A 483 1.28 -10.36 -11.63
CA LEU A 483 2.58 -9.70 -11.55
C LEU A 483 2.67 -8.84 -10.28
N ARG A 484 3.70 -9.10 -9.46
CA ARG A 484 4.00 -8.25 -8.31
C ARG A 484 4.77 -7.02 -8.79
N PHE A 485 4.14 -5.86 -8.73
CA PHE A 485 4.77 -4.62 -9.17
C PHE A 485 4.63 -3.48 -8.18
N THR A 486 5.52 -2.51 -8.30
CA THR A 486 5.34 -1.16 -7.75
C THR A 486 5.80 -0.16 -8.81
N LEU A 487 4.97 0.84 -9.12
CA LEU A 487 5.37 1.95 -10.00
C LEU A 487 5.83 3.10 -9.13
N PHE A 488 6.99 3.69 -9.41
CA PHE A 488 7.43 4.91 -8.74
C PHE A 488 7.64 6.05 -9.72
N ARG A 489 7.25 7.26 -9.33
CA ARG A 489 7.29 8.47 -10.15
C ARG A 489 8.21 9.49 -9.49
N PRO A 490 9.47 9.64 -9.96
CA PRO A 490 10.38 10.64 -9.42
C PRO A 490 10.00 12.05 -9.89
N PHE A 491 10.03 13.01 -8.98
CA PHE A 491 9.80 14.44 -9.25
C PHE A 491 11.12 15.20 -9.15
N ASN A 492 11.73 15.45 -10.31
CA ASN A 492 12.96 16.24 -10.51
C ASN A 492 14.02 15.97 -9.44
N TRP A 493 14.41 14.70 -9.29
CA TRP A 493 15.49 14.33 -8.39
C TRP A 493 16.80 14.95 -8.87
N MET A 494 17.55 15.55 -7.94
CA MET A 494 18.83 16.19 -8.20
C MET A 494 19.81 15.93 -7.06
N GLY A 495 21.09 15.97 -7.40
CA GLY A 495 22.18 15.61 -6.51
C GLY A 495 23.48 15.38 -7.28
N PRO A 496 24.55 15.00 -6.58
CA PRO A 496 25.80 14.54 -7.20
C PRO A 496 25.55 13.49 -8.29
N ARG A 497 26.33 13.48 -9.38
CA ARG A 497 26.24 12.47 -10.47
C ARG A 497 24.90 12.42 -11.23
N LEU A 498 24.13 13.52 -11.27
CA LEU A 498 22.84 13.57 -11.98
C LEU A 498 22.94 13.25 -13.48
N ASP A 499 23.90 13.88 -14.15
CA ASP A 499 24.24 13.76 -15.57
C ASP A 499 25.76 14.01 -15.71
N ASN A 500 26.31 13.81 -16.91
CA ASN A 500 27.68 14.23 -17.23
C ASN A 500 27.68 15.64 -17.86
N LEU A 501 28.60 16.51 -17.48
CA LEU A 501 28.79 17.85 -18.10
C LEU A 501 29.07 17.75 -19.60
N ASN A 502 29.73 16.69 -20.07
CA ASN A 502 29.94 16.45 -21.50
C ASN A 502 28.63 16.18 -22.26
N ALA A 503 27.65 15.51 -21.63
CA ALA A 503 26.32 15.33 -22.22
C ALA A 503 25.53 16.65 -22.26
N ALA A 504 25.73 17.51 -21.26
CA ALA A 504 25.13 18.85 -21.20
C ALA A 504 25.63 19.78 -22.34
N ARG A 505 26.86 19.60 -22.85
CA ARG A 505 27.37 20.38 -24.00
C ARG A 505 26.56 20.20 -25.29
N ILE A 506 25.87 19.06 -25.43
CA ILE A 506 25.04 18.71 -26.60
C ILE A 506 23.54 19.04 -26.31
N GLY A 507 23.25 19.60 -25.13
CA GLY A 507 21.91 19.91 -24.63
C GLY A 507 21.15 18.71 -24.05
N SER A 508 21.79 17.54 -23.97
CA SER A 508 21.19 16.28 -23.55
C SER A 508 21.37 16.08 -22.04
N SER A 509 20.95 17.05 -21.23
CA SER A 509 20.97 16.99 -19.76
C SER A 509 19.72 17.60 -19.12
N ARG A 510 19.49 17.31 -17.84
CA ARG A 510 18.41 17.91 -17.05
C ARG A 510 18.74 19.36 -16.66
N ALA A 511 17.70 20.13 -16.34
CA ALA A 511 17.78 21.58 -16.16
C ALA A 511 18.96 22.04 -15.27
N ILE A 512 19.10 21.48 -14.05
CA ILE A 512 20.17 21.93 -13.14
C ILE A 512 21.58 21.65 -13.66
N THR A 513 21.83 20.50 -14.29
CA THR A 513 23.16 20.20 -14.86
C THR A 513 23.49 21.16 -16.00
N GLN A 514 22.51 21.50 -16.84
CA GLN A 514 22.69 22.50 -17.89
C GLN A 514 23.02 23.88 -17.31
N LEU A 515 22.34 24.29 -16.24
CA LEU A 515 22.60 25.57 -15.57
C LEU A 515 24.02 25.60 -14.97
N ILE A 516 24.45 24.52 -14.33
CA ILE A 516 25.81 24.37 -13.80
C ILE A 516 26.85 24.46 -14.92
N LEU A 517 26.62 23.77 -16.05
CA LEU A 517 27.51 23.85 -17.20
C LEU A 517 27.66 25.29 -17.71
N ASN A 518 26.55 26.03 -17.81
CA ASN A 518 26.59 27.42 -18.26
C ASN A 518 27.48 28.29 -17.34
N LEU A 519 27.41 28.08 -16.02
CA LEU A 519 28.25 28.77 -15.05
C LEU A 519 29.73 28.37 -15.18
N VAL A 520 30.01 27.08 -15.37
CA VAL A 520 31.37 26.55 -15.55
C VAL A 520 32.02 27.08 -16.83
N GLU A 521 31.28 27.12 -17.94
CA GLU A 521 31.79 27.55 -19.25
C GLU A 521 31.73 29.07 -19.45
N GLY A 522 31.08 29.81 -18.55
CA GLY A 522 30.85 31.24 -18.72
C GLY A 522 29.87 31.58 -19.84
N SER A 523 28.94 30.68 -20.17
CA SER A 523 27.89 30.91 -21.13
C SER A 523 26.61 31.41 -20.44
N PRO A 524 25.74 32.18 -21.13
CA PRO A 524 24.55 32.74 -20.49
C PRO A 524 23.56 31.64 -20.11
N ILE A 525 22.91 31.79 -18.95
CA ILE A 525 21.80 30.93 -18.55
C ILE A 525 20.58 31.27 -19.40
N LYS A 526 20.09 30.28 -20.15
CA LYS A 526 18.91 30.42 -21.02
C LYS A 526 17.64 30.08 -20.24
N LEU A 527 16.76 31.07 -20.06
CA LEU A 527 15.44 30.93 -19.46
C LEU A 527 14.42 30.68 -20.57
N ILE A 528 14.02 29.42 -20.71
CA ILE A 528 13.15 28.97 -21.78
C ILE A 528 11.72 29.47 -21.53
N ASP A 529 11.18 30.23 -22.49
CA ASP A 529 9.90 30.93 -22.40
C ASP A 529 9.77 31.76 -21.09
N GLY A 530 10.87 32.41 -20.69
CA GLY A 530 10.94 33.27 -19.50
C GLY A 530 11.26 32.53 -18.19
N GLY A 531 11.21 31.19 -18.17
CA GLY A 531 11.63 30.40 -17.01
C GLY A 531 10.67 30.46 -15.80
N ALA A 532 9.42 30.90 -16.01
CA ALA A 532 8.42 31.05 -14.96
C ALA A 532 7.75 29.73 -14.54
N GLN A 533 7.87 28.69 -15.37
CA GLN A 533 7.33 27.36 -15.09
C GLN A 533 7.96 26.74 -13.85
N LYS A 534 7.13 26.16 -12.98
CA LYS A 534 7.50 25.68 -11.65
C LYS A 534 7.65 24.18 -11.57
N ARG A 535 8.62 23.73 -10.79
CA ARG A 535 8.93 22.32 -10.54
C ARG A 535 9.18 22.12 -9.05
N CYS A 536 8.78 20.98 -8.53
CA CYS A 536 9.24 20.49 -7.23
C CYS A 536 10.54 19.70 -7.42
N PHE A 537 11.61 20.12 -6.71
CA PHE A 537 12.92 19.49 -6.75
C PHE A 537 13.17 18.63 -5.52
N THR A 538 13.79 17.47 -5.70
CA THR A 538 13.96 16.50 -4.61
C THR A 538 15.41 16.10 -4.50
N ASP A 539 15.94 16.11 -3.28
CA ASP A 539 17.28 15.59 -3.03
C ASP A 539 17.34 14.10 -3.33
N ILE A 540 18.40 13.66 -4.00
CA ILE A 540 18.60 12.25 -4.31
C ILE A 540 18.58 11.36 -3.06
N ARG A 541 19.04 11.85 -1.90
CA ARG A 541 19.03 11.08 -0.66
C ARG A 541 17.60 10.78 -0.20
N ASP A 542 16.72 11.77 -0.24
CA ASP A 542 15.30 11.61 0.06
C ASP A 542 14.65 10.63 -0.94
N GLY A 543 14.95 10.79 -2.23
CA GLY A 543 14.43 9.94 -3.30
C GLY A 543 14.85 8.47 -3.17
N ILE A 544 16.13 8.22 -2.90
CA ILE A 544 16.71 6.89 -2.74
C ILE A 544 16.23 6.22 -1.46
N GLU A 545 16.03 6.96 -0.37
CA GLU A 545 15.45 6.39 0.84
C GLU A 545 14.01 5.92 0.61
N ALA A 546 13.17 6.68 -0.10
CA ALA A 546 11.85 6.21 -0.50
C ALA A 546 11.92 4.97 -1.39
N LEU A 547 12.81 4.95 -2.39
CA LEU A 547 12.99 3.81 -3.29
C LEU A 547 13.50 2.57 -2.54
N PHE A 548 14.41 2.74 -1.58
CA PHE A 548 14.88 1.68 -0.70
C PHE A 548 13.72 1.08 0.10
N ARG A 549 12.83 1.90 0.65
CA ARG A 549 11.63 1.41 1.36
C ARG A 549 10.65 0.68 0.45
N ILE A 550 10.54 1.09 -0.82
CA ILE A 550 9.80 0.32 -1.82
C ILE A 550 10.45 -1.05 -2.02
N ILE A 551 11.78 -1.14 -2.07
CA ILE A 551 12.49 -2.43 -2.18
C ILE A 551 12.26 -3.30 -0.94
N GLU A 552 12.37 -2.74 0.27
CA GLU A 552 12.08 -3.45 1.53
C GLU A 552 10.65 -4.01 1.55
N ASN A 553 9.68 -3.26 1.03
CA ASN A 553 8.27 -3.65 0.90
C ASN A 553 7.70 -4.24 2.20
N LYS A 554 7.88 -3.52 3.31
CA LYS A 554 7.40 -3.98 4.62
C LYS A 554 5.91 -4.30 4.54
N GLN A 555 5.56 -5.49 5.02
CA GLN A 555 4.18 -6.01 5.02
C GLN A 555 3.54 -6.16 3.62
N ASN A 556 4.34 -6.14 2.55
CA ASN A 556 3.87 -6.12 1.15
C ASN A 556 2.98 -4.91 0.82
N ASN A 557 3.13 -3.80 1.54
CA ASN A 557 2.28 -2.61 1.37
C ASN A 557 2.41 -1.97 -0.02
N CYS A 558 3.52 -2.20 -0.75
CA CYS A 558 3.78 -1.59 -2.05
C CYS A 558 3.28 -2.41 -3.25
N ASP A 559 2.74 -3.62 -3.03
CA ASP A 559 2.29 -4.47 -4.13
C ASP A 559 1.06 -3.86 -4.82
N GLY A 560 1.13 -3.69 -6.15
CA GLY A 560 0.08 -3.08 -6.96
C GLY A 560 -0.10 -1.57 -6.74
N GLN A 561 0.87 -0.90 -6.12
CA GLN A 561 0.79 0.53 -5.80
C GLN A 561 1.55 1.40 -6.81
N ILE A 562 1.12 2.65 -6.91
CA ILE A 562 1.80 3.74 -7.60
C ILE A 562 2.22 4.78 -6.56
N VAL A 563 3.48 5.20 -6.60
CA VAL A 563 4.07 6.08 -5.57
C VAL A 563 4.82 7.24 -6.23
N ASN A 564 4.34 8.46 -6.01
CA ASN A 564 5.10 9.67 -6.29
C ASN A 564 6.18 9.83 -5.22
N ILE A 565 7.39 10.17 -5.66
CA ILE A 565 8.50 10.48 -4.77
C ILE A 565 9.02 11.85 -5.15
N GLY A 566 8.68 12.83 -4.32
CA GLY A 566 9.18 14.19 -4.48
C GLY A 566 9.03 15.05 -3.24
N ASN A 567 9.67 16.21 -3.24
CA ASN A 567 9.50 17.22 -2.21
C ASN A 567 8.55 18.36 -2.66
N PRO A 568 7.26 18.34 -2.25
CA PRO A 568 6.31 19.38 -2.63
C PRO A 568 6.62 20.76 -2.03
N ASP A 569 7.47 20.83 -1.01
CA ASP A 569 7.86 22.07 -0.35
C ASP A 569 9.01 22.78 -1.09
N ASN A 570 9.82 22.03 -1.85
CA ASN A 570 10.89 22.56 -2.70
C ASN A 570 10.37 22.96 -4.10
N GLU A 571 9.27 23.71 -4.16
CA GLU A 571 8.70 24.23 -5.40
C GLU A 571 9.39 25.53 -5.81
N ALA A 572 9.95 25.57 -7.02
CA ALA A 572 10.58 26.76 -7.58
C ALA A 572 10.41 26.80 -9.10
N SER A 573 10.38 28.02 -9.64
CA SER A 573 10.53 28.27 -11.07
C SER A 573 11.95 27.98 -11.54
N ILE A 574 12.14 27.78 -12.84
CA ILE A 574 13.49 27.62 -13.42
C ILE A 574 14.34 28.87 -13.18
N LYS A 575 13.73 30.05 -13.21
CA LYS A 575 14.40 31.32 -12.87
C LYS A 575 14.87 31.34 -11.41
N GLU A 576 14.00 31.03 -10.45
CA GLU A 576 14.36 30.99 -9.03
C GLU A 576 15.44 29.93 -8.76
N LEU A 577 15.38 28.76 -9.40
CA LEU A 577 16.45 27.75 -9.33
C LEU A 577 17.78 28.33 -9.82
N ALA A 578 17.77 29.02 -10.97
CA ALA A 578 18.98 29.58 -11.56
C ALA A 578 19.58 30.71 -10.71
N GLU A 579 18.74 31.55 -10.09
CA GLU A 579 19.15 32.61 -9.15
C GLU A 579 19.78 32.02 -7.88
N ARG A 580 19.14 30.99 -7.29
CA ARG A 580 19.69 30.27 -6.12
C ARG A 580 21.01 29.59 -6.45
N LEU A 581 21.10 28.93 -7.60
CA LEU A 581 22.32 28.28 -8.08
C LEU A 581 23.45 29.31 -8.29
N LEU A 582 23.15 30.46 -8.90
CA LEU A 582 24.12 31.54 -9.08
C LEU A 582 24.61 32.06 -7.72
N ALA A 583 23.71 32.27 -6.75
CA ALA A 583 24.09 32.70 -5.41
C ALA A 583 25.00 31.68 -4.70
N SER A 584 24.72 30.38 -4.87
CA SER A 584 25.60 29.31 -4.38
C SER A 584 26.97 29.34 -5.08
N PHE A 585 26.98 29.47 -6.41
CA PHE A 585 28.19 29.53 -7.24
C PHE A 585 29.11 30.70 -6.88
N GLU A 586 28.57 31.91 -6.72
CA GLU A 586 29.35 33.09 -6.38
C GLU A 586 29.98 33.00 -4.97
N ARG A 587 29.40 32.22 -4.06
CA ARG A 587 29.95 31.95 -2.72
C ARG A 587 30.90 30.75 -2.68
N HIS A 588 31.00 29.99 -3.77
CA HIS A 588 31.71 28.71 -3.78
C HIS A 588 33.25 28.90 -3.70
N PRO A 589 34.00 28.09 -2.93
CA PRO A 589 35.46 28.23 -2.81
C PRO A 589 36.23 28.13 -4.14
N LEU A 590 35.71 27.36 -5.10
CA LEU A 590 36.31 27.22 -6.44
C LEU A 590 35.87 28.30 -7.44
N ARG A 591 35.08 29.30 -7.03
CA ARG A 591 34.50 30.32 -7.91
C ARG A 591 35.52 31.04 -8.77
N SER A 592 36.71 31.31 -8.24
CA SER A 592 37.81 31.99 -8.93
C SER A 592 38.41 31.23 -10.12
N ASN A 593 38.04 29.95 -10.27
CA ASN A 593 38.55 29.08 -11.34
C ASN A 593 37.69 29.13 -12.60
N PHE A 594 36.53 29.80 -12.56
CA PHE A 594 35.57 29.84 -13.64
C PHE A 594 35.33 31.28 -14.15
N PRO A 595 34.87 31.46 -15.40
CA PRO A 595 34.63 32.79 -15.97
C PRO A 595 33.58 33.64 -15.20
N PRO A 596 33.48 34.94 -15.49
CA PRO A 596 32.39 35.77 -14.97
C PRO A 596 31.02 35.31 -15.51
N PHE A 597 29.96 35.55 -14.74
CA PHE A 597 28.60 35.19 -15.14
C PHE A 597 28.15 35.99 -16.38
N ALA A 598 27.77 35.30 -17.45
CA ALA A 598 27.35 35.90 -18.72
C ALA A 598 25.90 36.41 -18.77
N GLY A 599 25.19 36.38 -17.63
CA GLY A 599 23.83 36.89 -17.49
C GLY A 599 22.74 35.86 -17.81
N PHE A 600 21.52 36.22 -17.46
CA PHE A 600 20.31 35.51 -17.87
C PHE A 600 19.86 35.99 -19.26
N ARG A 601 19.38 35.07 -20.09
CA ARG A 601 18.79 35.37 -21.40
C ARG A 601 17.50 34.61 -21.59
N GLU A 602 16.44 35.31 -21.97
CA GLU A 602 15.19 34.67 -22.37
C GLU A 602 15.32 34.10 -23.78
N VAL A 603 14.79 32.90 -23.97
CA VAL A 603 14.91 32.15 -25.21
C VAL A 603 13.59 31.43 -25.50
N GLU A 604 13.13 31.47 -26.74
CA GLU A 604 11.95 30.71 -27.14
C GLU A 604 12.23 29.20 -27.07
N SER A 605 11.28 28.42 -26.53
CA SER A 605 11.40 26.96 -26.48
C SER A 605 11.61 26.31 -27.85
N SER A 606 11.04 26.88 -28.90
CA SER A 606 11.21 26.46 -30.29
C SER A 606 12.68 26.48 -30.74
N SER A 607 13.46 27.45 -30.27
CA SER A 607 14.86 27.65 -30.63
C SER A 607 15.82 26.76 -29.83
N TYR A 608 15.37 26.25 -28.68
CA TYR A 608 16.16 25.36 -27.82
C TYR A 608 15.83 23.88 -28.07
N TYR A 609 14.55 23.51 -28.00
CA TYR A 609 14.09 22.12 -28.11
C TYR A 609 13.61 21.75 -29.52
N GLY A 610 13.51 22.72 -30.43
CA GLY A 610 12.98 22.51 -31.77
C GLY A 610 11.46 22.63 -31.87
N LYS A 611 10.95 22.49 -33.10
CA LYS A 611 9.50 22.45 -33.36
C LYS A 611 8.88 21.22 -32.67
N GLY A 612 7.62 21.36 -32.23
CA GLY A 612 6.90 20.27 -31.56
C GLY A 612 7.12 20.17 -30.05
N TYR A 613 7.90 21.09 -29.45
CA TYR A 613 7.97 21.23 -28.00
C TYR A 613 6.71 21.89 -27.41
N GLN A 614 6.41 21.51 -26.17
CA GLN A 614 5.36 22.03 -25.29
C GLN A 614 5.77 21.71 -23.84
N ASP A 615 5.59 22.63 -22.91
CA ASP A 615 6.02 22.45 -21.52
C ASP A 615 4.83 22.30 -20.57
N VAL A 616 5.13 22.02 -19.30
CA VAL A 616 4.20 21.97 -18.17
C VAL A 616 4.37 23.25 -17.33
N GLU A 617 3.28 23.89 -16.94
CA GLU A 617 3.34 25.12 -16.13
C GLU A 617 3.77 24.84 -14.69
N HIS A 618 3.12 23.90 -14.00
CA HIS A 618 3.46 23.49 -12.63
C HIS A 618 3.53 21.96 -12.51
N ARG A 619 4.35 21.47 -11.57
CA ARG A 619 4.47 20.04 -11.31
C ARG A 619 4.74 19.80 -9.84
N LYS A 620 3.67 19.51 -9.09
CA LYS A 620 3.69 19.30 -7.65
C LYS A 620 3.11 17.94 -7.28
N PRO A 621 3.87 17.05 -6.60
CA PRO A 621 3.38 15.71 -6.26
C PRO A 621 2.40 15.76 -5.08
N SER A 622 1.35 14.93 -5.14
CA SER A 622 0.79 14.33 -3.92
C SER A 622 1.79 13.31 -3.39
N ILE A 623 2.12 13.35 -2.09
CA ILE A 623 2.98 12.35 -1.43
C ILE A 623 2.20 11.52 -0.40
N LYS A 624 0.87 11.45 -0.54
CA LYS A 624 0.00 10.70 0.37
C LYS A 624 0.31 9.21 0.33
N ASN A 625 0.51 8.63 -0.86
CA ASN A 625 0.87 7.23 -0.99
C ASN A 625 2.26 6.96 -0.41
N ALA A 626 3.25 7.82 -0.64
CA ALA A 626 4.57 7.65 -0.02
C ALA A 626 4.51 7.66 1.52
N ARG A 627 3.73 8.57 2.13
CA ARG A 627 3.49 8.59 3.59
C ARG A 627 2.76 7.34 4.07
N ARG A 628 1.66 6.97 3.41
CA ARG A 628 0.81 5.83 3.79
C ARG A 628 1.52 4.48 3.67
N LEU A 629 2.31 4.30 2.61
CA LEU A 629 2.88 3.01 2.24
C LEU A 629 4.29 2.82 2.79
N LEU A 630 5.08 3.89 2.86
CA LEU A 630 6.50 3.85 3.17
C LEU A 630 6.85 4.49 4.51
N ASP A 631 5.89 5.17 5.17
CA ASP A 631 6.17 6.03 6.33
C ASP A 631 7.26 7.07 6.03
N TRP A 632 7.26 7.59 4.80
CA TRP A 632 8.31 8.46 4.27
C TRP A 632 7.79 9.89 4.10
N THR A 633 8.65 10.86 4.40
CA THR A 633 8.46 12.29 4.09
C THR A 633 9.84 12.87 3.75
N PRO A 634 9.95 13.72 2.72
CA PRO A 634 11.23 14.33 2.35
C PRO A 634 11.69 15.30 3.44
N THR A 635 13.00 15.40 3.64
CA THR A 635 13.60 16.14 4.76
C THR A 635 14.61 17.18 4.32
N VAL A 636 15.13 17.08 3.11
CA VAL A 636 16.20 17.96 2.64
C VAL A 636 15.64 19.19 1.92
N GLU A 637 16.07 20.36 2.39
CA GLU A 637 15.73 21.64 1.80
C GLU A 637 16.45 21.90 0.47
N MET A 638 15.80 22.65 -0.42
CA MET A 638 16.27 22.91 -1.78
C MET A 638 17.70 23.48 -1.84
N ASP A 639 18.05 24.44 -0.97
CA ASP A 639 19.36 25.09 -1.01
C ASP A 639 20.49 24.12 -0.66
N THR A 640 20.26 23.20 0.29
CA THR A 640 21.22 22.14 0.62
C THR A 640 21.47 21.23 -0.59
N THR A 641 20.40 20.88 -1.33
CA THR A 641 20.53 20.05 -2.52
C THR A 641 21.26 20.79 -3.65
N ILE A 642 21.00 22.09 -3.85
CA ILE A 642 21.70 22.94 -4.81
C ILE A 642 23.20 22.95 -4.49
N ASP A 643 23.57 23.27 -3.25
CA ASP A 643 24.96 23.39 -2.82
C ASP A 643 25.74 22.07 -3.03
N ASN A 644 25.17 20.94 -2.60
CA ASN A 644 25.82 19.64 -2.76
C ASN A 644 25.94 19.21 -4.22
N THR A 645 24.93 19.51 -5.04
CA THR A 645 24.97 19.21 -6.47
C THR A 645 26.05 20.03 -7.14
N LEU A 646 26.10 21.33 -6.86
CA LEU A 646 27.06 22.25 -7.43
C LEU A 646 28.50 21.89 -7.03
N ASP A 647 28.77 21.70 -5.73
CA ASP A 647 30.11 21.36 -5.22
C ASP A 647 30.66 20.10 -5.91
N PHE A 648 29.83 19.05 -6.04
CA PHE A 648 30.22 17.84 -6.75
C PHE A 648 30.67 18.13 -8.19
N PHE A 649 29.87 18.87 -8.96
CA PHE A 649 30.19 19.16 -10.35
C PHE A 649 31.42 20.05 -10.49
N LEU A 650 31.55 21.10 -9.67
CA LEU A 650 32.71 22.01 -9.75
C LEU A 650 34.03 21.30 -9.41
N ARG A 651 34.01 20.33 -8.50
CA ARG A 651 35.19 19.51 -8.17
C ARG A 651 35.52 18.45 -9.22
N THR A 652 34.55 18.09 -10.07
CA THR A 652 34.72 17.08 -11.12
C THR A 652 35.27 17.67 -12.42
N VAL A 653 35.22 19.00 -12.58
CA VAL A 653 35.85 19.68 -13.73
C VAL A 653 37.37 19.58 -13.60
N GLU A 654 38.03 18.99 -14.59
CA GLU A 654 39.49 19.06 -14.70
C GLU A 654 39.91 20.53 -14.92
N LEU A 655 40.54 21.11 -13.90
CA LEU A 655 41.13 22.43 -13.98
C LEU A 655 42.48 22.30 -14.71
N GLN A 656 42.61 22.90 -15.90
CA GLN A 656 43.93 23.02 -16.53
C GLN A 656 44.80 23.95 -15.67
N ASP A 657 46.01 23.51 -15.34
CA ASP A 657 46.99 24.34 -14.64
C ASP A 657 47.14 25.69 -15.37
N LYS A 658 46.97 26.79 -14.62
CA LYS A 658 47.23 28.13 -15.14
C LYS A 658 48.71 28.20 -15.55
N PRO A 659 49.03 28.71 -16.76
CA PRO A 659 50.42 28.89 -17.18
C PRO A 659 51.18 29.86 -16.28
#